data_AF-A0A6I7LUV8-F1
#
_entry.id   AF-A0A6I7LUV8-F1
#
_cell.length_a   1.000
_cell.length_b   1.000
_cell.length_c   1.000
_cell.angle_alpha   90.00
_cell.angle_beta   90.00
_cell.angle_gamma   90.00
#
_symmetry.space_group_name_H-M   'P 1'
#
loop_
_entity.id
_entity.type
_entity.pdbx_description
1 polymer ?
#
loop_
_entity_poly.entity_id
_entity_poly.type
_entity_poly.pdbx_seq_one_letter_code
_entity_poly.pdbx_strand_id
1 'polypeptide(L)'
;MIMRLMVLVALIFLLTFLTASAAPPIPENLQISTTSYQLQNEEQVWFCPTDSNVLVANWRDFRLGYRQIGVGRSVFGGAFWIDSLVTLDFQKFDRQSDPTLTVDAAGNFYMSYLDYQSTVVTQDDSSYITFIVSTDKGASWVGPYTVEGTIGHYFEDKQFITADRSAASPYLGNVYVAWARFPNPNKIMFARSTNGAVSFDPPLVVGPVTSFSYPCGSGSFEGGQFANPFTGADGSVYVTWTAIGMSDTVNCIGNYCLKLVKSTDGGVTFTAPSIIRFTFGNWGFVDGGIDVYNEPVAVGDVTGGLFDGNLYIEYANMDTSNTAYLDYNIEFIRSTDGGAHWTEPIYVNDDYTGPGAMFDQFHPWLFVNEEGLLVTIFYDQRTDPNHYKFDVFAAYSFDGGETFTTNHRISDVSINPGLLAKEIPGITPNTNPLLVTLSPMAGKIAEYIGVTAFHDKVMAVWTDTRNGNQDVFGANWHIPLLEPRLLSPVGSDSVPTGLPTLRWATGWKNNDDRYRAEIASDSLFTDILFSGVSDTTFVTLSTPDLNKGYYFWRAKAFKISTDDSSDYSVVQKFYVNKFMCGDANANGSVNILDVSYIINYLYRSGPPPVPLQSSDVNNSGGTNILDVSYLINFLYKNGPALNCP
;
A
#
# COMPACT_ATOMS: atom_id res chain seq x y z
N MET A 1 -69.89 -26.69 -7.00
CA MET A 1 -70.19 -25.26 -6.80
C MET A 1 -69.51 -24.82 -5.51
N ILE A 2 -68.27 -24.33 -5.62
CA ILE A 2 -67.80 -22.98 -5.18
C ILE A 2 -67.75 -22.85 -3.65
N MET A 3 -66.71 -22.45 -2.93
CA MET A 3 -65.31 -22.03 -3.11
C MET A 3 -64.97 -21.40 -1.75
N ARG A 4 -63.87 -21.73 -1.08
CA ARG A 4 -63.06 -20.77 -0.30
C ARG A 4 -61.77 -21.39 0.22
N LEU A 5 -60.72 -20.92 -0.44
CA LEU A 5 -59.30 -20.97 -0.20
C LEU A 5 -58.94 -20.14 1.03
N MET A 6 -58.02 -20.60 1.89
CA MET A 6 -57.07 -19.73 2.60
C MET A 6 -55.89 -20.54 3.17
N VAL A 7 -54.87 -20.65 2.32
CA VAL A 7 -53.41 -20.62 2.55
C VAL A 7 -52.88 -21.04 3.93
N LEU A 8 -52.24 -22.22 3.96
CA LEU A 8 -51.29 -22.65 4.99
C LEU A 8 -49.89 -22.13 4.56
N VAL A 9 -49.39 -21.06 5.18
CA VAL A 9 -47.99 -20.65 5.04
C VAL A 9 -47.16 -21.54 5.96
N ALA A 10 -46.41 -22.49 5.38
CA ALA A 10 -45.38 -23.22 6.09
C ALA A 10 -44.20 -22.27 6.34
N LEU A 11 -43.98 -21.89 7.61
CA LEU A 11 -42.70 -21.32 8.04
C LEU A 11 -41.63 -22.40 7.90
N ILE A 12 -40.90 -22.37 6.79
CA ILE A 12 -39.59 -23.00 6.70
C ILE A 12 -38.62 -22.04 7.41
N PHE A 13 -38.22 -22.40 8.62
CA PHE A 13 -37.09 -21.79 9.30
C PHE A 13 -35.83 -22.09 8.47
N LEU A 14 -35.46 -21.16 7.60
CA LEU A 14 -34.13 -21.11 7.02
C LEU A 14 -33.20 -20.60 8.13
N LEU A 15 -32.67 -21.53 8.94
CA LEU A 15 -31.49 -21.27 9.74
C LEU A 15 -30.32 -21.16 8.76
N THR A 16 -30.12 -19.97 8.20
CA THR A 16 -28.82 -19.58 7.68
C THR A 16 -27.87 -19.61 8.86
N PHE A 17 -27.00 -20.62 8.89
CA PHE A 17 -25.75 -20.54 9.65
C PHE A 17 -24.94 -19.40 9.01
N LEU A 18 -25.19 -18.17 9.45
CA LEU A 18 -24.18 -17.13 9.45
C LEU A 18 -23.18 -17.56 10.51
N THR A 19 -22.21 -18.38 10.14
CA THR A 19 -20.92 -18.35 10.84
C THR A 19 -20.37 -16.97 10.53
N ALA A 20 -20.70 -15.99 11.38
CA ALA A 20 -19.93 -14.77 11.44
C ALA A 20 -18.51 -15.23 11.76
N SER A 21 -17.64 -15.21 10.76
CA SER A 21 -16.21 -15.32 10.98
C SER A 21 -15.88 -14.29 12.07
N ALA A 22 -15.48 -14.76 13.25
CA ALA A 22 -15.18 -13.84 14.33
C ALA A 22 -14.00 -12.98 13.85
N ALA A 23 -14.19 -11.67 13.80
CA ALA A 23 -13.12 -10.76 13.45
C ALA A 23 -11.87 -11.11 14.29
N PRO A 24 -10.66 -11.01 13.73
CA PRO A 24 -9.45 -11.26 14.50
C PRO A 24 -9.48 -10.45 15.80
N PRO A 25 -8.91 -10.98 16.90
CA PRO A 25 -8.88 -10.24 18.15
C PRO A 25 -8.02 -8.98 17.99
N ILE A 26 -8.50 -7.88 18.56
CA ILE A 26 -7.73 -6.63 18.64
C ILE A 26 -6.41 -6.93 19.38
N PRO A 27 -5.24 -6.59 18.80
CA PRO A 27 -3.96 -6.82 19.42
C PRO A 27 -3.76 -5.94 20.65
N GLU A 28 -2.86 -6.36 21.55
CA GLU A 28 -2.52 -5.57 22.73
C GLU A 28 -1.91 -4.23 22.32
N ASN A 29 -2.49 -3.14 22.82
CA ASN A 29 -1.97 -1.80 22.60
C ASN A 29 -1.03 -1.41 23.74
N LEU A 30 0.12 -0.83 23.38
CA LEU A 30 1.11 -0.35 24.33
C LEU A 30 1.48 1.10 24.05
N GLN A 31 1.71 1.87 25.11
CA GLN A 31 2.34 3.18 24.97
C GLN A 31 3.84 2.97 24.67
N ILE A 32 4.32 3.53 23.57
CA ILE A 32 5.71 3.40 23.11
C ILE A 32 6.57 4.54 23.66
N SER A 33 5.99 5.73 23.66
CA SER A 33 6.63 6.91 24.24
C SER A 33 6.63 6.85 25.77
N THR A 34 7.65 7.42 26.42
CA THR A 34 7.58 7.68 27.87
C THR A 34 6.37 8.56 28.18
N THR A 35 5.56 8.16 29.17
CA THR A 35 4.40 8.93 29.61
C THR A 35 4.75 10.39 29.92
N SER A 36 4.04 11.30 29.29
CA SER A 36 4.26 12.73 29.36
C SER A 36 2.93 13.47 29.53
N TYR A 37 3.00 14.72 30.03
CA TYR A 37 1.86 15.64 30.01
C TYR A 37 1.89 16.59 28.82
N GLN A 38 2.91 16.46 27.97
CA GLN A 38 3.12 17.24 26.76
C GLN A 38 2.98 16.33 25.56
N LEU A 39 2.56 16.85 24.42
CA LEU A 39 2.17 16.06 23.26
C LEU A 39 3.34 15.28 22.63
N GLN A 40 3.05 14.09 22.10
CA GLN A 40 3.88 13.32 21.17
C GLN A 40 3.03 12.91 19.98
N ASN A 41 3.56 13.05 18.76
CA ASN A 41 2.83 12.71 17.55
C ASN A 41 3.77 12.61 16.33
N GLU A 42 3.22 12.32 15.15
CA GLU A 42 3.96 12.23 13.89
C GLU A 42 5.04 11.13 13.92
N GLU A 43 4.58 9.89 13.90
CA GLU A 43 5.41 8.72 14.17
C GLU A 43 5.59 7.82 12.96
N GLN A 44 6.79 7.25 12.85
CA GLN A 44 7.10 6.16 11.93
C GLN A 44 7.83 5.03 12.67
N VAL A 45 7.78 3.83 12.11
CA VAL A 45 8.41 2.64 12.68
C VAL A 45 8.97 1.74 11.58
N TRP A 46 10.08 1.08 11.89
CA TRP A 46 10.70 0.10 11.00
C TRP A 46 11.22 -1.11 11.77
N PHE A 47 10.93 -2.31 11.27
CA PHE A 47 11.72 -3.50 11.62
C PHE A 47 13.13 -3.37 11.07
N CYS A 48 14.10 -3.92 11.78
CA CYS A 48 15.43 -4.17 11.22
C CYS A 48 15.33 -5.34 10.22
N PRO A 49 15.66 -5.14 8.93
CA PRO A 49 15.55 -6.20 7.92
C PRO A 49 16.44 -7.42 8.17
N THR A 50 17.46 -7.27 9.03
CA THR A 50 18.38 -8.37 9.40
C THR A 50 18.07 -8.99 10.76
N ASP A 51 17.03 -8.50 11.47
CA ASP A 51 16.69 -8.94 12.82
C ASP A 51 15.26 -8.55 13.22
N SER A 52 14.31 -9.46 13.05
CA SER A 52 12.89 -9.24 13.39
C SER A 52 12.61 -8.94 14.86
N ASN A 53 13.59 -9.05 15.76
CA ASN A 53 13.41 -8.64 17.16
C ASN A 53 13.71 -7.15 17.36
N VAL A 54 14.43 -6.51 16.43
CA VAL A 54 14.85 -5.11 16.57
C VAL A 54 13.94 -4.20 15.75
N LEU A 55 13.39 -3.18 16.41
CA LEU A 55 12.63 -2.11 15.78
C LEU A 55 13.12 -0.76 16.26
N VAL A 56 12.96 0.23 15.39
CA VAL A 56 13.17 1.65 15.71
C VAL A 56 11.91 2.40 15.33
N ALA A 57 11.47 3.30 16.20
CA ALA A 57 10.40 4.25 15.95
C ALA A 57 10.88 5.67 16.27
N ASN A 58 10.26 6.67 15.65
CA ASN A 58 10.50 8.09 15.91
C ASN A 58 9.18 8.84 16.06
N TRP A 59 9.23 10.02 16.67
CA TRP A 59 8.08 10.93 16.78
C TRP A 59 8.53 12.34 17.15
N ARG A 60 7.67 13.33 16.94
CA ARG A 60 7.82 14.64 17.57
C ARG A 60 7.53 14.53 19.04
N ASP A 61 8.42 15.07 19.87
CA ASP A 61 8.34 14.97 21.31
C ASP A 61 8.40 16.34 21.98
N PHE A 62 7.43 16.63 22.84
CA PHE A 62 7.32 17.91 23.53
C PHE A 62 7.57 17.79 25.03
N ARG A 63 8.13 16.68 25.55
CA ARG A 63 8.27 16.44 27.01
C ARG A 63 9.04 17.53 27.75
N LEU A 64 9.87 18.32 27.06
CA LEU A 64 10.58 19.48 27.63
C LEU A 64 9.84 20.83 27.48
N GLY A 65 8.61 20.82 26.97
CA GLY A 65 7.78 22.01 26.73
C GLY A 65 8.02 22.71 25.39
N TYR A 66 8.87 22.15 24.53
CA TYR A 66 9.13 22.61 23.16
C TYR A 66 9.43 21.41 22.25
N ARG A 67 9.40 21.61 20.93
CA ARG A 67 9.53 20.53 19.93
C ARG A 67 10.95 19.97 19.86
N GLN A 68 11.05 18.65 20.03
CA GLN A 68 12.25 17.84 19.79
C GLN A 68 11.86 16.55 19.07
N ILE A 69 12.83 15.69 18.81
CA ILE A 69 12.60 14.34 18.26
C ILE A 69 12.78 13.29 19.35
N GLY A 70 11.77 12.44 19.53
CA GLY A 70 11.85 11.20 20.29
C GLY A 70 12.26 10.02 19.42
N VAL A 71 13.02 9.10 19.98
CA VAL A 71 13.44 7.85 19.34
C VAL A 71 13.16 6.69 20.29
N GLY A 72 12.34 5.75 19.84
CA GLY A 72 12.05 4.49 20.52
C GLY A 72 12.81 3.33 19.89
N ARG A 73 13.27 2.39 20.70
CA ARG A 73 13.87 1.13 20.25
C ARG A 73 13.31 -0.07 20.99
N SER A 74 13.00 -1.12 20.24
CA SER A 74 12.68 -2.45 20.77
C SER A 74 13.75 -3.45 20.38
N VAL A 75 14.04 -4.41 21.27
CA VAL A 75 14.85 -5.62 20.98
C VAL A 75 14.08 -6.91 21.27
N PHE A 76 12.76 -6.80 21.41
CA PHE A 76 11.83 -7.89 21.72
C PHE A 76 10.63 -7.88 20.78
N GLY A 77 10.85 -7.57 19.49
CA GLY A 77 9.81 -7.64 18.46
C GLY A 77 8.64 -6.69 18.69
N GLY A 78 8.86 -5.57 19.40
CA GLY A 78 7.84 -4.57 19.67
C GLY A 78 7.06 -4.78 20.98
N ALA A 79 7.35 -5.86 21.73
CA ALA A 79 6.68 -6.15 23.01
C ALA A 79 7.12 -5.21 24.15
N PHE A 80 8.31 -4.60 24.03
CA PHE A 80 8.84 -3.65 25.00
C PHE A 80 9.70 -2.59 24.30
N TRP A 81 9.61 -1.35 24.77
CA TRP A 81 10.28 -0.19 24.18
C TRP A 81 11.08 0.58 25.23
N ILE A 82 12.23 1.09 24.80
CA ILE A 82 12.99 2.11 25.52
C ILE A 82 13.08 3.30 24.58
N ASP A 83 12.74 4.48 25.09
CA ASP A 83 12.82 5.72 24.33
C ASP A 83 13.77 6.74 24.94
N SER A 84 14.21 7.66 24.09
CA SER A 84 15.07 8.80 24.45
C SER A 84 14.82 9.95 23.50
N LEU A 85 15.33 11.14 23.83
CA LEU A 85 15.37 12.26 22.89
C LEU A 85 16.64 12.17 22.06
N VAL A 86 16.57 12.62 20.81
CA VAL A 86 17.78 12.94 20.02
C VAL A 86 18.64 13.91 20.84
N THR A 87 19.92 13.59 21.01
CA THR A 87 20.81 14.36 21.88
C THR A 87 21.00 15.77 21.35
N LEU A 88 21.13 16.76 22.25
CA LEU A 88 21.36 18.17 21.87
C LEU A 88 22.64 18.37 21.04
N ASP A 89 23.61 17.46 21.11
CA ASP A 89 24.81 17.48 20.26
C ASP A 89 24.49 17.31 18.77
N PHE A 90 23.32 16.76 18.44
CA PHE A 90 22.81 16.57 17.08
C PHE A 90 21.81 17.66 16.65
N GLN A 91 21.62 18.67 17.49
CA GLN A 91 20.68 19.76 17.25
C GLN A 91 21.40 20.96 16.62
N LYS A 92 20.95 21.41 15.45
CA LYS A 92 21.54 22.57 14.76
C LYS A 92 20.90 23.90 15.17
N PHE A 93 19.61 23.87 15.53
CA PHE A 93 18.84 25.03 15.97
C PHE A 93 18.00 24.70 17.19
N ASP A 94 17.38 25.68 17.85
CA ASP A 94 16.70 25.48 19.14
C ASP A 94 15.43 24.60 19.10
N ARG A 95 14.94 24.22 17.91
CA ARG A 95 13.82 23.27 17.76
C ARG A 95 14.04 22.25 16.66
N GLN A 96 13.37 21.11 16.82
CA GLN A 96 13.30 20.06 15.81
C GLN A 96 11.85 19.64 15.54
N SER A 97 11.56 19.16 14.33
CA SER A 97 10.21 18.73 13.96
C SER A 97 10.23 17.65 12.88
N ASP A 98 9.05 17.06 12.69
CA ASP A 98 8.63 16.25 11.55
C ASP A 98 9.62 15.13 11.19
N PRO A 99 9.90 14.20 12.13
CA PRO A 99 10.92 13.20 11.93
C PRO A 99 10.45 12.09 11.00
N THR A 100 11.33 11.66 10.11
CA THR A 100 11.10 10.51 9.22
C THR A 100 12.22 9.48 9.35
N LEU A 101 11.91 8.22 9.05
CA LEU A 101 12.74 7.06 9.32
C LEU A 101 12.74 6.10 8.13
N THR A 102 13.90 5.57 7.78
CA THR A 102 14.05 4.43 6.88
C THR A 102 15.22 3.55 7.31
N VAL A 103 15.36 2.40 6.68
CA VAL A 103 16.42 1.42 6.96
C VAL A 103 16.89 0.81 5.65
N ASP A 104 18.20 0.59 5.50
CA ASP A 104 18.72 -0.15 4.34
C ASP A 104 18.66 -1.68 4.54
N ALA A 105 18.97 -2.42 3.48
CA ALA A 105 18.99 -3.88 3.50
C ALA A 105 20.03 -4.48 4.47
N ALA A 106 21.03 -3.70 4.92
CA ALA A 106 22.03 -4.14 5.90
C ALA A 106 21.55 -3.92 7.35
N GLY A 107 20.44 -3.20 7.56
CA GLY A 107 19.92 -2.87 8.88
C GLY A 107 20.54 -1.59 9.47
N ASN A 108 21.12 -0.72 8.65
CA ASN A 108 21.48 0.62 9.07
C ASN A 108 20.23 1.51 9.02
N PHE A 109 19.91 2.19 10.11
CA PHE A 109 18.79 3.10 10.21
C PHE A 109 19.24 4.52 9.87
N TYR A 110 18.41 5.22 9.10
CA TYR A 110 18.57 6.62 8.76
C TYR A 110 17.35 7.37 9.28
N MET A 111 17.57 8.37 10.12
CA MET A 111 16.52 9.24 10.60
C MET A 111 16.77 10.64 10.07
N SER A 112 15.75 11.28 9.52
CA SER A 112 15.77 12.67 9.12
C SER A 112 14.77 13.49 9.92
N TYR A 113 15.07 14.76 10.16
CA TYR A 113 14.18 15.70 10.85
C TYR A 113 14.52 17.13 10.44
N LEU A 114 13.58 18.03 10.67
CA LEU A 114 13.82 19.46 10.58
C LEU A 114 14.61 19.92 11.81
N ASP A 115 15.67 20.70 11.62
CA ASP A 115 16.18 21.63 12.64
C ASP A 115 15.78 23.04 12.21
N TYR A 116 15.16 23.83 13.08
CA TYR A 116 14.72 25.18 12.73
C TYR A 116 14.80 26.15 13.91
N GLN A 117 14.97 27.44 13.60
CA GLN A 117 15.06 28.49 14.60
C GLN A 117 13.68 29.02 15.00
N SER A 118 13.36 29.02 16.30
CA SER A 118 12.00 29.36 16.77
C SER A 118 11.70 30.85 16.94
N THR A 119 12.73 31.69 16.93
CA THR A 119 12.63 33.12 17.26
C THR A 119 12.38 34.01 16.04
N VAL A 120 12.32 33.46 14.84
CA VAL A 120 12.18 34.22 13.61
C VAL A 120 10.86 33.82 12.94
N VAL A 121 10.06 34.82 12.58
CA VAL A 121 8.60 34.71 12.34
C VAL A 121 8.25 35.01 10.87
N THR A 122 9.25 35.00 9.99
CA THR A 122 9.08 35.27 8.56
C THR A 122 9.21 33.98 7.76
N GLN A 123 8.51 33.87 6.62
CA GLN A 123 8.58 32.70 5.76
C GLN A 123 9.99 32.45 5.16
N ASP A 124 10.95 33.38 5.33
CA ASP A 124 12.33 33.32 4.81
C ASP A 124 13.34 32.74 5.83
N ASP A 125 12.86 32.09 6.90
CA ASP A 125 13.68 31.67 8.03
C ASP A 125 14.21 30.23 7.93
N SER A 126 15.44 30.05 8.40
CA SER A 126 16.34 28.94 8.09
C SER A 126 15.97 27.65 8.81
N SER A 127 15.59 26.61 8.06
CA SER A 127 15.59 25.24 8.55
C SER A 127 16.62 24.38 7.81
N TYR A 128 17.06 23.30 8.46
CA TYR A 128 17.86 22.25 7.83
C TYR A 128 17.06 20.96 7.76
N ILE A 129 17.22 20.27 6.64
CA ILE A 129 17.01 18.83 6.60
C ILE A 129 18.25 18.16 7.20
N THR A 130 18.10 17.62 8.40
CA THR A 130 19.16 16.97 9.16
C THR A 130 18.98 15.46 9.15
N PHE A 131 20.09 14.73 9.22
CA PHE A 131 20.17 13.29 9.34
C PHE A 131 21.02 12.87 10.53
N ILE A 132 20.58 11.80 11.19
CA ILE A 132 21.41 10.96 12.06
C ILE A 132 21.34 9.51 11.56
N VAL A 133 22.42 8.78 11.77
CA VAL A 133 22.60 7.43 11.22
C VAL A 133 22.95 6.46 12.35
N SER A 134 22.35 5.28 12.32
CA SER A 134 22.71 4.16 13.20
C SER A 134 23.14 2.97 12.37
N THR A 135 24.34 2.46 12.63
CA THR A 135 24.90 1.25 12.00
C THR A 135 24.92 0.04 12.94
N ASP A 136 24.31 0.17 14.12
CA ASP A 136 24.24 -0.83 15.18
C ASP A 136 22.78 -1.17 15.54
N LYS A 137 21.91 -1.19 14.53
CA LYS A 137 20.48 -1.52 14.63
C LYS A 137 19.74 -0.61 15.62
N GLY A 138 19.97 0.71 15.52
CA GLY A 138 19.31 1.74 16.32
C GLY A 138 19.86 1.93 17.73
N ALA A 139 20.93 1.24 18.13
CA ALA A 139 21.42 1.28 19.51
C ALA A 139 22.18 2.59 19.82
N SER A 140 22.89 3.14 18.83
CA SER A 140 23.53 4.45 18.89
C SER A 140 23.40 5.18 17.56
N TRP A 141 23.56 6.50 17.62
CA TRP A 141 23.39 7.41 16.49
C TRP A 141 24.63 8.28 16.29
N VAL A 142 24.95 8.58 15.04
CA VAL A 142 26.06 9.46 14.63
C VAL A 142 25.51 10.54 13.70
N GLY A 143 26.03 11.77 13.84
CA GLY A 143 25.60 12.94 13.08
C GLY A 143 26.00 14.24 13.80
N PRO A 144 25.29 15.35 13.57
CA PRO A 144 24.22 15.54 12.58
C PRO A 144 24.80 15.85 11.18
N TYR A 145 24.23 15.22 10.15
CA TYR A 145 24.55 15.48 8.74
C TYR A 145 23.43 16.30 8.09
N THR A 146 23.76 17.44 7.49
CA THR A 146 22.76 18.30 6.83
C THR A 146 22.78 18.07 5.32
N VAL A 147 21.60 17.99 4.69
CA VAL A 147 21.49 17.84 3.22
C VAL A 147 22.08 19.07 2.51
N GLU A 148 21.76 20.27 3.00
CA GLU A 148 22.41 21.51 2.60
C GLU A 148 23.18 22.10 3.79
N GLY A 149 24.48 22.35 3.61
CA GLY A 149 25.37 22.83 4.68
C GLY A 149 25.43 24.36 4.84
N THR A 150 24.58 25.12 4.14
CA THR A 150 24.57 26.59 4.18
C THR A 150 23.18 27.11 4.47
N ILE A 151 23.10 28.11 5.36
CA ILE A 151 21.86 28.83 5.62
C ILE A 151 21.37 29.49 4.32
N GLY A 152 20.15 29.15 3.90
CA GLY A 152 19.45 29.81 2.80
C GLY A 152 18.31 30.70 3.29
N HIS A 153 17.74 31.49 2.38
CA HIS A 153 16.51 32.27 2.59
C HIS A 153 15.24 31.40 2.48
N TYR A 154 15.35 30.13 2.84
CA TYR A 154 14.28 29.16 2.64
C TYR A 154 13.97 28.40 3.92
N PHE A 155 12.69 28.09 4.08
CA PHE A 155 12.20 27.14 5.05
C PHE A 155 11.96 25.80 4.34
N GLU A 156 12.77 24.81 4.65
CA GLU A 156 12.60 23.44 4.20
C GLU A 156 11.58 22.74 5.10
N ASP A 157 10.50 22.23 4.51
CA ASP A 157 9.44 21.51 5.23
C ASP A 157 8.60 20.63 4.28
N LYS A 158 9.00 19.38 4.22
CA LYS A 158 8.41 18.25 4.97
C LYS A 158 9.07 17.07 4.30
N GLN A 159 10.14 16.58 4.91
CA GLN A 159 11.01 15.61 4.28
C GLN A 159 10.55 14.19 4.55
N PHE A 160 10.37 13.41 3.50
CA PHE A 160 10.35 11.96 3.59
C PHE A 160 11.61 11.37 2.97
N ILE A 161 11.98 10.20 3.46
CA ILE A 161 13.23 9.53 3.11
C ILE A 161 12.97 8.08 2.76
N THR A 162 13.84 7.53 1.92
CA THR A 162 13.86 6.11 1.59
C THR A 162 15.28 5.65 1.32
N ALA A 163 15.54 4.37 1.52
CA ALA A 163 16.78 3.72 1.12
C ALA A 163 16.49 2.70 0.02
N ASP A 164 17.35 2.63 -0.99
CA ASP A 164 17.27 1.57 -1.99
C ASP A 164 17.58 0.23 -1.33
N ARG A 165 16.59 -0.67 -1.34
CA ARG A 165 16.68 -2.02 -0.78
C ARG A 165 16.59 -3.10 -1.85
N SER A 166 16.42 -2.75 -3.13
CA SER A 166 16.27 -3.74 -4.18
C SER A 166 17.59 -4.48 -4.40
N ALA A 167 17.58 -5.79 -4.20
CA ALA A 167 18.75 -6.63 -4.47
C ALA A 167 19.16 -6.61 -5.96
N ALA A 168 18.23 -6.28 -6.86
CA ALA A 168 18.48 -6.15 -8.30
C ALA A 168 18.95 -4.74 -8.71
N SER A 169 18.85 -3.75 -7.82
CA SER A 169 19.20 -2.36 -8.13
C SER A 169 20.73 -2.17 -8.22
N PRO A 170 21.23 -1.46 -9.25
CA PRO A 170 22.62 -1.01 -9.29
C PRO A 170 22.93 0.12 -8.30
N TYR A 171 21.91 0.64 -7.61
CA TYR A 171 21.98 1.75 -6.66
C TYR A 171 21.67 1.33 -5.22
N LEU A 172 21.65 0.01 -4.94
CA LEU A 172 21.42 -0.58 -3.63
C LEU A 172 22.21 0.15 -2.51
N GLY A 173 21.50 0.56 -1.46
CA GLY A 173 22.08 1.26 -0.31
C GLY A 173 22.17 2.77 -0.44
N ASN A 174 21.85 3.36 -1.60
CA ASN A 174 21.66 4.80 -1.71
C ASN A 174 20.49 5.26 -0.84
N VAL A 175 20.63 6.44 -0.23
CA VAL A 175 19.59 7.07 0.59
C VAL A 175 19.07 8.30 -0.14
N TYR A 176 17.76 8.45 -0.23
CA TYR A 176 17.09 9.52 -0.95
C TYR A 176 16.21 10.33 -0.01
N VAL A 177 16.10 11.62 -0.28
CA VAL A 177 15.26 12.55 0.47
C VAL A 177 14.58 13.51 -0.48
N ALA A 178 13.28 13.74 -0.27
CA ALA A 178 12.50 14.74 -0.97
C ALA A 178 11.71 15.58 0.03
N TRP A 179 11.53 16.87 -0.25
CA TRP A 179 10.85 17.81 0.65
C TRP A 179 10.30 19.01 -0.12
N ALA A 180 9.46 19.83 0.53
CA ALA A 180 9.07 21.12 -0.02
C ALA A 180 9.92 22.27 0.54
N ARG A 181 10.33 23.19 -0.33
CA ARG A 181 11.08 24.40 0.00
C ARG A 181 10.19 25.62 -0.10
N PHE A 182 10.12 26.44 0.95
CA PHE A 182 9.33 27.68 1.06
C PHE A 182 10.23 28.93 1.22
N PRO A 183 9.74 30.16 0.92
CA PRO A 183 8.49 30.50 0.25
C PRO A 183 8.69 30.88 -1.23
N ASN A 184 7.57 30.90 -1.99
CA ASN A 184 7.35 31.56 -3.29
C ASN A 184 8.28 31.28 -4.50
N PRO A 185 7.75 30.58 -5.54
CA PRO A 185 6.82 29.47 -5.40
C PRO A 185 7.50 28.38 -4.59
N ASN A 186 6.73 27.62 -3.80
CA ASN A 186 7.29 26.44 -3.16
C ASN A 186 7.79 25.46 -4.22
N LYS A 187 8.85 24.72 -3.89
CA LYS A 187 9.51 23.79 -4.83
C LYS A 187 9.60 22.42 -4.18
N ILE A 188 9.34 21.37 -4.96
CA ILE A 188 9.71 20.02 -4.53
C ILE A 188 11.18 19.81 -4.84
N MET A 189 11.93 19.59 -3.77
CA MET A 189 13.36 19.36 -3.77
C MET A 189 13.66 17.88 -3.62
N PHE A 190 14.82 17.46 -4.09
CA PHE A 190 15.33 16.11 -3.96
C PHE A 190 16.84 16.12 -3.75
N ALA A 191 17.35 15.20 -2.93
CA ALA A 191 18.78 14.93 -2.82
C ALA A 191 19.04 13.44 -2.61
N ARG A 192 20.24 13.01 -2.97
CA ARG A 192 20.71 11.63 -2.84
C ARG A 192 22.01 11.58 -2.06
N SER A 193 22.15 10.56 -1.23
CA SER A 193 23.41 10.13 -0.65
C SER A 193 23.82 8.77 -1.18
N THR A 194 25.10 8.63 -1.50
CA THR A 194 25.74 7.37 -1.95
C THR A 194 26.73 6.82 -0.91
N ASN A 195 26.75 7.40 0.29
CA ASN A 195 27.70 7.07 1.35
C ASN A 195 27.04 6.97 2.74
N GLY A 196 25.82 6.40 2.78
CA GLY A 196 25.10 6.15 4.03
C GLY A 196 24.67 7.42 4.75
N ALA A 197 24.11 8.39 4.00
CA ALA A 197 23.61 9.68 4.51
C ALA A 197 24.65 10.56 5.24
N VAL A 198 25.94 10.29 5.07
CA VAL A 198 27.03 11.13 5.62
C VAL A 198 27.18 12.44 4.84
N SER A 199 26.89 12.42 3.54
CA SER A 199 26.80 13.61 2.69
C SER A 199 25.82 13.39 1.54
N PHE A 200 25.31 14.49 0.97
CA PHE A 200 24.35 14.47 -0.13
C PHE A 200 24.91 15.18 -1.37
N ASP A 201 24.49 14.70 -2.54
CA ASP A 201 24.63 15.43 -3.80
C ASP A 201 23.93 16.80 -3.70
N PRO A 202 24.37 17.83 -4.44
CA PRO A 202 23.67 19.12 -4.48
C PRO A 202 22.18 18.94 -4.81
N PRO A 203 21.25 19.54 -4.04
CA PRO A 203 19.83 19.31 -4.25
C PRO A 203 19.32 19.76 -5.61
N LEU A 204 18.37 18.99 -6.13
CA LEU A 204 17.68 19.20 -7.39
C LEU A 204 16.26 19.69 -7.14
N VAL A 205 15.76 20.55 -8.01
CA VAL A 205 14.32 20.82 -8.09
C VAL A 205 13.69 19.77 -9.00
N VAL A 206 12.80 18.95 -8.46
CA VAL A 206 12.10 17.88 -9.22
C VAL A 206 10.64 18.22 -9.49
N GLY A 207 10.05 19.09 -8.67
CA GLY A 207 8.74 19.67 -8.96
C GLY A 207 8.77 20.64 -10.13
N PRO A 208 7.61 21.06 -10.65
CA PRO A 208 7.58 22.07 -11.70
C PRO A 208 8.23 23.36 -11.19
N VAL A 209 9.30 23.81 -11.87
CA VAL A 209 9.94 25.11 -11.59
C VAL A 209 9.08 26.28 -12.09
N THR A 210 7.92 25.98 -12.68
CA THR A 210 7.09 26.94 -13.40
C THR A 210 6.06 27.56 -12.48
N SER A 211 6.20 28.87 -12.25
CA SER A 211 5.04 29.74 -12.03
C SER A 211 4.08 29.50 -13.19
N PHE A 212 2.82 29.16 -12.95
CA PHE A 212 1.83 29.26 -14.01
C PHE A 212 1.91 30.67 -14.60
N SER A 213 2.27 30.77 -15.87
CA SER A 213 2.27 32.05 -16.55
C SER A 213 0.82 32.55 -16.61
N TYR A 214 0.60 33.82 -16.29
CA TYR A 214 -0.67 34.51 -16.51
C TYR A 214 -1.26 34.17 -17.89
N PRO A 215 -2.56 33.84 -18.04
CA PRO A 215 -3.66 34.21 -17.14
C PRO A 215 -3.99 33.23 -16.00
N CYS A 216 -3.36 32.06 -15.94
CA CYS A 216 -3.78 31.00 -15.00
C CYS A 216 -2.91 30.86 -13.73
N GLY A 217 -2.04 31.82 -13.41
CA GLY A 217 -1.14 31.71 -12.25
C GLY A 217 -1.49 32.56 -11.04
N SER A 218 -1.53 31.93 -9.86
CA SER A 218 -0.53 32.09 -8.78
C SER A 218 -1.07 31.66 -7.40
N GLY A 219 -0.25 30.91 -6.65
CA GLY A 219 -0.40 30.63 -5.22
C GLY A 219 0.89 30.03 -4.62
N SER A 220 1.17 30.28 -3.33
CA SER A 220 2.43 29.86 -2.65
C SER A 220 2.59 28.35 -2.49
N PHE A 221 1.53 27.57 -2.74
CA PHE A 221 1.47 26.11 -2.55
C PHE A 221 1.34 25.31 -3.86
N GLU A 222 1.33 25.96 -5.02
CA GLU A 222 1.12 25.32 -6.34
C GLU A 222 2.21 24.29 -6.70
N GLY A 223 3.43 24.48 -6.21
CA GLY A 223 4.55 23.55 -6.39
C GLY A 223 4.35 22.23 -5.65
N GLY A 224 3.55 22.26 -4.57
CA GLY A 224 3.14 21.10 -3.77
C GLY A 224 3.90 20.87 -2.46
N GLN A 225 3.42 19.92 -1.66
CA GLN A 225 4.02 19.49 -0.39
C GLN A 225 3.84 17.97 -0.22
N PHE A 226 4.33 17.40 0.89
CA PHE A 226 4.26 15.97 1.20
C PHE A 226 4.99 15.14 0.13
N ALA A 227 6.25 15.51 -0.13
CA ALA A 227 7.07 14.85 -1.13
C ALA A 227 7.61 13.52 -0.59
N ASN A 228 7.15 12.41 -1.16
CA ASN A 228 7.48 11.07 -0.74
C ASN A 228 8.36 10.36 -1.80
N PRO A 229 9.66 10.13 -1.53
CA PRO A 229 10.53 9.37 -2.42
C PRO A 229 10.43 7.85 -2.14
N PHE A 230 10.43 7.04 -3.21
CA PHE A 230 10.48 5.57 -3.12
C PHE A 230 11.24 4.98 -4.32
N THR A 231 11.64 3.71 -4.23
CA THR A 231 12.41 3.01 -5.26
C THR A 231 11.62 1.89 -5.92
N GLY A 232 11.82 1.69 -7.22
CA GLY A 232 11.34 0.50 -7.94
C GLY A 232 12.36 -0.64 -7.91
N ALA A 233 11.93 -1.85 -8.28
CA ALA A 233 12.78 -3.05 -8.27
C ALA A 233 14.01 -2.93 -9.19
N ASP A 234 13.92 -2.15 -10.27
CA ASP A 234 15.02 -1.92 -11.22
C ASP A 234 16.02 -0.85 -10.78
N GLY A 235 15.85 -0.27 -9.58
CA GLY A 235 16.65 0.85 -9.08
C GLY A 235 16.18 2.22 -9.57
N SER A 236 15.05 2.30 -10.29
CA SER A 236 14.41 3.58 -10.57
C SER A 236 14.03 4.29 -9.27
N VAL A 237 14.18 5.61 -9.23
CA VAL A 237 13.77 6.45 -8.10
C VAL A 237 12.53 7.25 -8.51
N TYR A 238 11.52 7.24 -7.66
CA TYR A 238 10.27 7.96 -7.85
C TYR A 238 10.12 9.00 -6.74
N VAL A 239 9.48 10.13 -7.06
CA VAL A 239 9.03 11.11 -6.06
C VAL A 239 7.57 11.42 -6.35
N THR A 240 6.71 11.23 -5.36
CA THR A 240 5.29 11.61 -5.40
C THR A 240 5.02 12.77 -4.46
N TRP A 241 4.02 13.60 -4.76
CA TRP A 241 3.62 14.68 -3.88
C TRP A 241 2.21 15.18 -4.23
N THR A 242 1.57 15.89 -3.30
CA THR A 242 0.30 16.59 -3.56
C THR A 242 0.59 18.01 -4.06
N ALA A 243 -0.09 18.42 -5.12
CA ALA A 243 0.08 19.74 -5.76
C ALA A 243 -1.21 20.19 -6.46
N ILE A 244 -1.16 21.36 -7.10
CA ILE A 244 -2.23 21.81 -8.00
C ILE A 244 -1.88 21.44 -9.45
N GLY A 245 -2.86 20.88 -10.16
CA GLY A 245 -2.81 20.55 -11.58
C GLY A 245 -3.95 21.25 -12.32
N MET A 246 -3.69 21.73 -13.54
CA MET A 246 -4.74 22.33 -14.37
C MET A 246 -5.56 21.22 -15.04
N SER A 247 -6.83 21.11 -14.67
CA SER A 247 -7.79 20.25 -15.37
C SER A 247 -8.37 20.93 -16.61
N ASP A 248 -8.36 22.27 -16.67
CA ASP A 248 -8.73 23.05 -17.84
C ASP A 248 -7.81 24.27 -17.98
N THR A 249 -6.92 24.23 -18.97
CA THR A 249 -5.96 25.31 -19.24
C THR A 249 -6.59 26.51 -19.95
N VAL A 250 -7.77 26.34 -20.58
CA VAL A 250 -8.47 27.43 -21.29
C VAL A 250 -9.22 28.30 -20.28
N ASN A 251 -9.87 27.67 -19.31
CA ASN A 251 -10.67 28.36 -18.29
C ASN A 251 -9.94 28.54 -16.95
N CYS A 252 -8.65 28.18 -16.88
CA CYS A 252 -7.81 28.26 -15.67
C CYS A 252 -8.40 27.52 -14.46
N ILE A 253 -8.92 26.31 -14.67
CA ILE A 253 -9.45 25.47 -13.59
C ILE A 253 -8.33 24.56 -13.10
N GLY A 254 -7.84 24.84 -11.90
CA GLY A 254 -6.89 24.02 -11.16
C GLY A 254 -7.58 23.19 -10.08
N ASN A 255 -7.16 21.95 -9.94
CA ASN A 255 -7.60 21.04 -8.87
C ASN A 255 -6.39 20.46 -8.15
N TYR A 256 -6.58 20.03 -6.90
CA TYR A 256 -5.56 19.24 -6.22
C TYR A 256 -5.33 17.93 -6.97
N CYS A 257 -4.10 17.46 -6.95
CA CYS A 257 -3.69 16.27 -7.66
C CYS A 257 -2.44 15.65 -7.03
N LEU A 258 -2.27 14.36 -7.26
CA LEU A 258 -1.02 13.65 -7.02
C LEU A 258 -0.15 13.78 -8.27
N LYS A 259 1.12 14.12 -8.07
CA LYS A 259 2.13 14.19 -9.14
C LYS A 259 3.24 13.18 -8.92
N LEU A 260 3.91 12.82 -10.02
CA LEU A 260 5.03 11.89 -10.04
C LEU A 260 6.18 12.45 -10.90
N VAL A 261 7.41 12.20 -10.45
CA VAL A 261 8.58 12.12 -11.35
C VAL A 261 9.27 10.78 -11.19
N LYS A 262 9.99 10.38 -12.24
CA LYS A 262 10.80 9.16 -12.27
C LYS A 262 12.24 9.49 -12.66
N SER A 263 13.19 8.83 -12.03
CA SER A 263 14.59 8.76 -12.43
C SER A 263 14.96 7.31 -12.71
N THR A 264 15.73 7.08 -13.78
CA THR A 264 16.30 5.76 -14.13
C THR A 264 17.82 5.72 -13.99
N ASP A 265 18.42 6.79 -13.44
CA ASP A 265 19.87 6.92 -13.24
C ASP A 265 20.23 7.07 -11.74
N GLY A 266 19.37 6.51 -10.89
CA GLY A 266 19.53 6.49 -9.44
C GLY A 266 19.32 7.86 -8.80
N GLY A 267 18.57 8.78 -9.41
CA GLY A 267 18.29 10.11 -8.87
C GLY A 267 19.23 11.23 -9.34
N VAL A 268 19.99 11.05 -10.43
CA VAL A 268 20.80 12.14 -11.02
C VAL A 268 19.93 13.07 -11.85
N THR A 269 19.01 12.51 -12.65
CA THR A 269 18.05 13.26 -13.47
C THR A 269 16.66 12.67 -13.34
N PHE A 270 15.64 13.51 -13.55
CA PHE A 270 14.23 13.14 -13.44
C PHE A 270 13.46 13.52 -14.71
N THR A 271 12.40 12.78 -14.98
CA THR A 271 11.37 13.15 -15.98
C THR A 271 10.70 14.48 -15.62
N ALA A 272 9.97 15.06 -16.56
CA ALA A 272 9.02 16.12 -16.23
C ALA A 272 7.91 15.57 -15.30
N PRO A 273 7.36 16.39 -14.38
CA PRO A 273 6.22 16.00 -13.55
C PRO A 273 5.00 15.59 -14.37
N SER A 274 4.41 14.42 -14.07
CA SER A 274 3.12 13.99 -14.58
C SER A 274 2.04 14.07 -13.49
N ILE A 275 0.79 14.29 -13.88
CA ILE A 275 -0.36 14.15 -12.99
C ILE A 275 -0.76 12.68 -12.99
N ILE A 276 -0.83 12.07 -11.81
CA ILE A 276 -1.32 10.71 -11.61
C ILE A 276 -2.85 10.74 -11.50
N ARG A 277 -3.38 11.59 -10.61
CA ARG A 277 -4.79 11.62 -10.25
C ARG A 277 -5.18 12.99 -9.71
N PHE A 278 -6.40 13.44 -10.00
CA PHE A 278 -7.00 14.58 -9.32
C PHE A 278 -7.67 14.13 -8.03
N THR A 279 -7.51 14.91 -6.96
CA THR A 279 -7.97 14.60 -5.61
C THR A 279 -8.80 15.76 -5.04
N PHE A 280 -9.56 15.46 -4.00
CA PHE A 280 -10.49 16.38 -3.34
C PHE A 280 -10.29 16.34 -1.83
N GLY A 281 -10.62 17.46 -1.18
CA GLY A 281 -10.53 17.57 0.28
C GLY A 281 -9.13 17.86 0.84
N ASN A 282 -8.16 18.25 0.00
CA ASN A 282 -6.83 18.61 0.50
C ASN A 282 -6.91 19.85 1.39
N TRP A 283 -6.15 19.87 2.49
CA TRP A 283 -6.22 20.95 3.51
C TRP A 283 -7.62 21.10 4.12
N GLY A 284 -8.38 20.00 4.15
CA GLY A 284 -9.70 19.93 4.76
C GLY A 284 -9.62 19.43 6.20
N PHE A 285 -10.79 19.27 6.81
CA PHE A 285 -10.91 18.78 8.18
C PHE A 285 -12.08 17.81 8.27
N VAL A 286 -11.92 16.77 9.08
CA VAL A 286 -13.01 15.87 9.49
C VAL A 286 -13.51 16.22 10.88
N ASP A 287 -14.64 15.63 11.27
CA ASP A 287 -15.21 15.84 12.60
C ASP A 287 -14.20 15.48 13.70
N GLY A 288 -14.26 16.22 14.81
CA GLY A 288 -13.16 16.25 15.76
C GLY A 288 -12.17 17.39 15.50
N GLY A 289 -12.20 18.04 14.33
CA GLY A 289 -11.32 19.14 13.94
C GLY A 289 -9.91 18.67 13.60
N ILE A 290 -9.84 17.51 12.95
CA ILE A 290 -8.62 16.81 12.55
C ILE A 290 -8.29 17.24 11.12
N ASP A 291 -7.05 17.65 10.87
CA ASP A 291 -6.63 18.08 9.53
C ASP A 291 -6.42 16.85 8.64
N VAL A 292 -6.93 16.89 7.41
CA VAL A 292 -6.76 15.80 6.45
C VAL A 292 -6.11 16.33 5.17
N TYR A 293 -5.07 15.63 4.74
CA TYR A 293 -4.32 15.91 3.51
C TYR A 293 -4.39 14.71 2.59
N ASN A 294 -4.40 14.94 1.28
CA ASN A 294 -4.22 13.88 0.29
C ASN A 294 -2.71 13.55 0.16
N GLU A 295 -2.01 13.35 1.27
CA GLU A 295 -0.62 12.92 1.28
C GLU A 295 -0.51 11.58 0.53
N PRO A 296 0.33 11.48 -0.53
CA PRO A 296 0.56 10.21 -1.18
C PRO A 296 1.53 9.37 -0.34
N VAL A 297 1.04 8.27 0.22
CA VAL A 297 1.89 7.23 0.79
C VAL A 297 2.22 6.24 -0.32
N ALA A 298 3.48 6.24 -0.74
CA ALA A 298 3.91 5.52 -1.92
C ALA A 298 5.02 4.51 -1.62
N VAL A 299 4.96 3.35 -2.27
CA VAL A 299 5.95 2.28 -2.10
C VAL A 299 6.07 1.46 -3.38
N GLY A 300 7.28 1.02 -3.69
CA GLY A 300 7.53 0.05 -4.76
C GLY A 300 7.75 -1.34 -4.18
N ASP A 301 7.19 -2.36 -4.83
CA ASP A 301 7.57 -3.75 -4.58
C ASP A 301 8.98 -3.98 -5.13
N VAL A 302 9.91 -4.30 -4.23
CA VAL A 302 11.33 -4.54 -4.53
C VAL A 302 11.78 -5.93 -4.07
N THR A 303 10.83 -6.84 -3.90
CA THR A 303 11.03 -8.12 -3.22
C THR A 303 11.68 -9.20 -4.11
N GLY A 304 11.68 -9.01 -5.43
CA GLY A 304 11.96 -10.08 -6.39
C GLY A 304 10.86 -11.16 -6.47
N GLY A 305 9.73 -10.93 -5.79
CA GLY A 305 8.57 -11.83 -5.74
C GLY A 305 7.64 -11.73 -6.94
N LEU A 306 6.41 -12.22 -6.78
CA LEU A 306 5.41 -12.27 -7.87
C LEU A 306 4.98 -10.88 -8.37
N PHE A 307 5.02 -9.88 -7.48
CA PHE A 307 4.57 -8.51 -7.73
C PHE A 307 5.73 -7.53 -7.84
N ASP A 308 6.97 -8.03 -7.93
CA ASP A 308 8.18 -7.23 -8.06
C ASP A 308 8.08 -6.19 -9.18
N GLY A 309 8.44 -4.95 -8.88
CA GLY A 309 8.36 -3.82 -9.80
C GLY A 309 7.01 -3.12 -9.86
N ASN A 310 5.96 -3.65 -9.20
CA ASN A 310 4.72 -2.90 -9.01
C ASN A 310 4.94 -1.69 -8.11
N LEU A 311 4.21 -0.61 -8.40
CA LEU A 311 4.19 0.61 -7.61
C LEU A 311 2.81 0.81 -7.01
N TYR A 312 2.75 1.28 -5.77
CA TYR A 312 1.53 1.43 -4.99
C TYR A 312 1.46 2.83 -4.40
N ILE A 313 0.27 3.44 -4.46
CA ILE A 313 -0.01 4.73 -3.83
C ILE A 313 -1.35 4.64 -3.12
N GLU A 314 -1.35 5.02 -1.84
CA GLU A 314 -2.52 5.16 -0.98
C GLU A 314 -2.65 6.61 -0.50
N TYR A 315 -3.87 7.11 -0.40
CA TYR A 315 -4.16 8.48 0.02
C TYR A 315 -5.59 8.62 0.53
N ALA A 316 -5.81 9.51 1.50
CA ALA A 316 -7.17 9.92 1.87
C ALA A 316 -7.75 10.80 0.76
N ASN A 317 -9.04 10.66 0.45
CA ASN A 317 -9.71 11.46 -0.58
C ASN A 317 -11.19 11.70 -0.22
N MET A 318 -11.66 12.94 -0.40
CA MET A 318 -13.05 13.29 -0.14
C MET A 318 -13.96 12.76 -1.27
N ASP A 319 -14.99 11.98 -0.92
CA ASP A 319 -16.07 11.63 -1.84
C ASP A 319 -16.99 12.83 -2.07
N THR A 320 -16.89 13.39 -3.27
CA THR A 320 -17.70 14.55 -3.69
C THR A 320 -19.11 14.17 -4.16
N SER A 321 -19.43 12.88 -4.26
CA SER A 321 -20.77 12.39 -4.61
C SER A 321 -21.74 12.48 -3.42
N ASN A 322 -21.22 12.50 -2.20
CA ASN A 322 -22.00 12.65 -0.99
C ASN A 322 -22.28 14.13 -0.70
N THR A 323 -23.57 14.45 -0.49
CA THR A 323 -24.02 15.84 -0.28
C THR A 323 -24.66 16.07 1.08
N ALA A 324 -24.86 14.99 1.86
CA ALA A 324 -25.49 15.05 3.18
C ALA A 324 -24.47 15.12 4.32
N TYR A 325 -23.36 14.39 4.18
CA TYR A 325 -22.22 14.38 5.09
C TYR A 325 -20.93 14.33 4.26
N LEU A 326 -19.85 14.90 4.79
CA LEU A 326 -18.53 14.69 4.22
C LEU A 326 -18.12 13.24 4.52
N ASP A 327 -17.47 12.61 3.53
CA ASP A 327 -17.01 11.24 3.60
C ASP A 327 -15.63 11.16 2.95
N TYR A 328 -14.57 11.16 3.76
CA TYR A 328 -13.23 10.83 3.30
C TYR A 328 -13.03 9.33 3.28
N ASN A 329 -12.56 8.82 2.15
CA ASN A 329 -12.22 7.41 1.96
C ASN A 329 -10.71 7.26 1.78
N ILE A 330 -10.20 6.07 2.08
CA ILE A 330 -8.82 5.70 1.74
C ILE A 330 -8.82 5.08 0.35
N GLU A 331 -8.29 5.81 -0.62
CA GLU A 331 -8.17 5.38 -2.01
C GLU A 331 -6.79 4.79 -2.28
N PHE A 332 -6.78 3.73 -3.08
CA PHE A 332 -5.57 3.03 -3.50
C PHE A 332 -5.51 2.91 -5.02
N ILE A 333 -4.32 3.16 -5.58
CA ILE A 333 -3.99 2.95 -6.99
C ILE A 333 -2.67 2.19 -7.12
N ARG A 334 -2.54 1.44 -8.21
CA ARG A 334 -1.30 0.72 -8.52
C ARG A 334 -0.88 0.89 -9.97
N SER A 335 0.41 0.71 -10.21
CA SER A 335 1.02 0.64 -11.54
C SER A 335 1.85 -0.63 -11.66
N THR A 336 1.68 -1.35 -12.77
CA THR A 336 2.45 -2.58 -13.08
C THR A 336 3.41 -2.37 -14.26
N ASP A 337 3.61 -1.12 -14.68
CA ASP A 337 4.44 -0.75 -15.84
C ASP A 337 5.42 0.39 -15.53
N GLY A 338 5.84 0.46 -14.27
CA GLY A 338 6.85 1.40 -13.81
C GLY A 338 6.38 2.85 -13.76
N GLY A 339 5.08 3.07 -13.52
CA GLY A 339 4.45 4.38 -13.30
C GLY A 339 3.89 5.04 -14.56
N ALA A 340 3.82 4.33 -15.69
CA ALA A 340 3.31 4.88 -16.95
C ALA A 340 1.78 4.94 -16.97
N HIS A 341 1.12 3.90 -16.46
CA HIS A 341 -0.32 3.85 -16.25
C HIS A 341 -0.65 3.43 -14.82
N TRP A 342 -1.79 3.90 -14.34
CA TRP A 342 -2.33 3.63 -13.01
C TRP A 342 -3.75 3.08 -13.13
N THR A 343 -4.14 2.20 -12.22
CA THR A 343 -5.52 1.71 -12.13
C THR A 343 -6.51 2.83 -11.79
N GLU A 344 -7.80 2.59 -12.04
CA GLU A 344 -8.81 3.37 -11.31
C GLU A 344 -8.69 3.10 -9.80
N PRO A 345 -9.03 4.08 -8.93
CA PRO A 345 -8.96 3.89 -7.49
C PRO A 345 -9.91 2.80 -7.01
N ILE A 346 -9.44 2.04 -6.03
CA ILE A 346 -10.28 1.20 -5.18
C ILE A 346 -10.26 1.75 -3.75
N TYR A 347 -11.32 1.48 -2.99
CA TYR A 347 -11.35 1.82 -1.56
C TYR A 347 -10.65 0.72 -0.75
N VAL A 348 -9.84 1.14 0.22
CA VAL A 348 -9.22 0.26 1.22
C VAL A 348 -10.16 0.06 2.41
N ASN A 349 -10.86 1.12 2.80
CA ASN A 349 -11.93 1.03 3.78
C ASN A 349 -13.11 0.21 3.21
N ASP A 350 -13.69 -0.66 4.03
CA ASP A 350 -14.77 -1.58 3.67
C ASP A 350 -16.14 -1.23 4.27
N ASP A 351 -16.29 -0.01 4.79
CA ASP A 351 -17.58 0.54 5.16
C ASP A 351 -18.38 1.04 3.94
N TYR A 352 -19.59 1.54 4.19
CA TYR A 352 -20.49 1.95 3.11
C TYR A 352 -20.05 3.31 2.54
N THR A 353 -19.71 3.34 1.25
CA THR A 353 -19.29 4.55 0.53
C THR A 353 -20.40 5.09 -0.39
N GLY A 354 -20.32 6.37 -0.76
CA GLY A 354 -21.25 7.02 -1.67
C GLY A 354 -22.38 7.82 -1.00
N PRO A 355 -23.49 8.12 -1.71
CA PRO A 355 -24.55 8.98 -1.18
C PRO A 355 -25.16 8.45 0.12
N GLY A 356 -24.96 9.19 1.22
CA GLY A 356 -25.45 8.83 2.54
C GLY A 356 -24.43 8.07 3.42
N ALA A 357 -23.19 7.88 2.96
CA ALA A 357 -22.07 7.55 3.81
C ALA A 357 -21.86 8.64 4.89
N MET A 358 -21.29 8.26 6.03
CA MET A 358 -21.28 9.13 7.22
C MET A 358 -19.99 9.07 8.04
N PHE A 359 -18.98 8.29 7.65
CA PHE A 359 -17.81 8.07 8.51
C PHE A 359 -16.55 8.35 7.71
N ASP A 360 -15.68 9.21 8.25
CA ASP A 360 -14.44 9.56 7.57
C ASP A 360 -13.30 8.61 7.92
N GLN A 361 -12.42 8.40 6.93
CA GLN A 361 -11.12 7.76 7.07
C GLN A 361 -9.98 8.69 6.65
N PHE A 362 -8.86 8.64 7.36
CA PHE A 362 -7.75 9.59 7.18
C PHE A 362 -6.41 9.05 7.68
N HIS A 363 -5.34 9.76 7.31
CA HIS A 363 -3.92 9.49 7.61
C HIS A 363 -3.53 8.01 7.38
N PRO A 364 -3.61 7.51 6.14
CA PRO A 364 -3.19 6.15 5.87
C PRO A 364 -1.67 5.99 5.99
N TRP A 365 -1.20 4.76 6.15
CA TRP A 365 0.19 4.39 5.93
C TRP A 365 0.29 2.99 5.33
N LEU A 366 1.10 2.86 4.26
CA LEU A 366 1.24 1.64 3.46
C LEU A 366 2.66 1.06 3.58
N PHE A 367 2.75 -0.25 3.65
CA PHE A 367 4.01 -1.00 3.66
C PHE A 367 3.94 -2.23 2.77
N VAL A 368 5.04 -2.57 2.09
CA VAL A 368 5.24 -3.85 1.40
C VAL A 368 6.30 -4.65 2.14
N ASN A 369 5.93 -5.85 2.59
CA ASN A 369 6.88 -6.75 3.23
C ASN A 369 7.76 -7.48 2.20
N GLU A 370 8.67 -8.32 2.67
CA GLU A 370 9.63 -9.08 1.85
C GLU A 370 9.01 -10.14 0.92
N GLU A 371 7.70 -10.39 1.01
CA GLU A 371 6.96 -11.37 0.19
C GLU A 371 6.02 -10.73 -0.83
N GLY A 372 5.97 -9.39 -0.89
CA GLY A 372 5.06 -8.64 -1.76
C GLY A 372 3.65 -8.48 -1.17
N LEU A 373 3.51 -8.72 0.14
CA LEU A 373 2.28 -8.45 0.89
C LEU A 373 2.16 -6.96 1.21
N LEU A 374 1.01 -6.38 0.89
CA LEU A 374 0.68 -5.03 1.34
C LEU A 374 0.03 -5.07 2.72
N VAL A 375 0.53 -4.23 3.62
CA VAL A 375 -0.05 -3.96 4.93
C VAL A 375 -0.33 -2.47 5.01
N THR A 376 -1.56 -2.10 5.29
CA THR A 376 -1.96 -0.69 5.49
C THR A 376 -2.65 -0.51 6.83
N ILE A 377 -2.46 0.66 7.42
CA ILE A 377 -3.26 1.16 8.54
C ILE A 377 -3.83 2.54 8.23
N PHE A 378 -4.95 2.89 8.84
CA PHE A 378 -5.57 4.21 8.73
C PHE A 378 -6.48 4.47 9.95
N TYR A 379 -6.80 5.74 10.19
CA TYR A 379 -7.83 6.11 11.15
C TYR A 379 -9.22 6.05 10.54
N ASP A 380 -10.21 5.69 11.34
CA ASP A 380 -11.59 5.50 10.90
C ASP A 380 -12.61 5.83 11.98
N GLN A 381 -13.65 6.60 11.65
CA GLN A 381 -14.70 7.01 12.58
C GLN A 381 -15.92 6.07 12.64
N ARG A 382 -15.95 4.97 11.88
CA ARG A 382 -17.13 4.07 11.74
C ARG A 382 -17.65 3.45 13.03
N THR A 383 -16.81 3.37 14.06
CA THR A 383 -17.16 2.77 15.35
C THR A 383 -17.88 3.74 16.29
N ASP A 384 -17.82 5.04 16.02
CA ASP A 384 -18.49 6.06 16.80
C ASP A 384 -19.79 6.50 16.11
N PRO A 385 -20.98 6.19 16.65
CA PRO A 385 -22.23 6.63 16.06
C PRO A 385 -22.40 8.17 16.05
N ASN A 386 -21.55 8.91 16.76
CA ASN A 386 -21.53 10.37 16.72
C ASN A 386 -20.50 10.94 15.74
N HIS A 387 -19.77 10.09 15.00
CA HIS A 387 -18.81 10.50 13.96
C HIS A 387 -17.70 11.43 14.50
N TYR A 388 -17.27 11.25 15.76
CA TYR A 388 -16.32 12.16 16.41
C TYR A 388 -15.04 11.47 16.88
N LYS A 389 -15.19 10.32 17.55
CA LYS A 389 -14.08 9.44 17.91
C LYS A 389 -13.72 8.57 16.72
N PHE A 390 -12.48 8.11 16.72
CA PHE A 390 -11.96 7.25 15.67
C PHE A 390 -11.17 6.10 16.27
N ASP A 391 -10.89 5.11 15.44
CA ASP A 391 -10.12 3.93 15.74
C ASP A 391 -9.07 3.72 14.65
N VAL A 392 -8.05 2.91 14.94
CA VAL A 392 -7.06 2.50 13.95
C VAL A 392 -7.50 1.16 13.38
N PHE A 393 -7.56 1.07 12.06
CA PHE A 393 -7.84 -0.15 11.33
C PHE A 393 -6.65 -0.58 10.50
N ALA A 394 -6.55 -1.89 10.25
CA ALA A 394 -5.57 -2.49 9.35
C ALA A 394 -6.27 -3.25 8.22
N ALA A 395 -5.67 -3.24 7.03
CA ALA A 395 -6.07 -4.07 5.90
C ALA A 395 -4.85 -4.66 5.19
N TYR A 396 -5.05 -5.77 4.48
CA TYR A 396 -3.99 -6.51 3.82
C TYR A 396 -4.33 -6.77 2.36
N SER A 397 -3.33 -6.75 1.47
CA SER A 397 -3.50 -7.20 0.09
C SER A 397 -2.50 -8.29 -0.26
N PHE A 398 -3.03 -9.45 -0.61
CA PHE A 398 -2.27 -10.66 -0.94
C PHE A 398 -1.96 -10.81 -2.44
N ASP A 399 -2.51 -9.91 -3.25
CA ASP A 399 -2.66 -10.05 -4.70
C ASP A 399 -2.04 -8.86 -5.46
N GLY A 400 -1.12 -8.16 -4.81
CA GLY A 400 -0.42 -7.03 -5.40
C GLY A 400 -1.33 -5.82 -5.60
N GLY A 401 -2.26 -5.57 -4.67
CA GLY A 401 -3.10 -4.37 -4.64
C GLY A 401 -4.36 -4.43 -5.52
N GLU A 402 -4.80 -5.61 -5.93
CA GLU A 402 -6.05 -5.78 -6.69
C GLU A 402 -7.27 -5.70 -5.76
N THR A 403 -7.15 -6.16 -4.51
CA THR A 403 -8.16 -5.99 -3.44
C THR A 403 -7.49 -5.91 -2.07
N PHE A 404 -8.24 -5.43 -1.08
CA PHE A 404 -7.90 -5.50 0.34
C PHE A 404 -8.86 -6.41 1.10
N THR A 405 -8.38 -7.00 2.18
CA THR A 405 -9.18 -7.80 3.11
C THR A 405 -10.19 -6.93 3.86
N THR A 406 -11.19 -7.57 4.47
CA THR A 406 -12.01 -6.93 5.50
C THR A 406 -11.13 -6.24 6.54
N ASN A 407 -11.51 -5.03 6.94
CA ASN A 407 -10.70 -4.21 7.83
C ASN A 407 -10.74 -4.77 9.27
N HIS A 408 -9.57 -4.84 9.90
CA HIS A 408 -9.40 -5.30 11.27
C HIS A 408 -9.09 -4.11 12.17
N ARG A 409 -9.95 -3.82 13.14
CA ARG A 409 -9.66 -2.79 14.16
C ARG A 409 -8.45 -3.22 14.99
N ILE A 410 -7.45 -2.35 15.11
CA ILE A 410 -6.24 -2.60 15.90
C ILE A 410 -6.13 -1.75 17.16
N SER A 411 -6.90 -0.66 17.29
CA SER A 411 -7.00 0.09 18.55
C SER A 411 -8.01 -0.55 19.51
N ASP A 412 -7.62 -0.78 20.76
CA ASP A 412 -8.50 -1.35 21.80
C ASP A 412 -9.40 -0.32 22.50
N VAL A 413 -9.16 0.97 22.22
CA VAL A 413 -9.92 2.11 22.72
C VAL A 413 -10.17 3.08 21.56
N SER A 414 -11.40 3.58 21.45
CA SER A 414 -11.70 4.65 20.50
C SER A 414 -11.08 5.96 20.95
N ILE A 415 -10.21 6.51 20.12
CA ILE A 415 -9.45 7.73 20.34
C ILE A 415 -10.39 8.93 20.30
N ASN A 416 -10.28 9.80 21.31
CA ASN A 416 -11.14 10.96 21.45
C ASN A 416 -10.33 12.24 21.19
N PRO A 417 -10.49 12.91 20.03
CA PRO A 417 -9.74 14.14 19.73
C PRO A 417 -10.13 15.31 20.66
N GLY A 418 -11.22 15.19 21.44
CA GLY A 418 -11.60 16.19 22.44
C GLY A 418 -10.76 16.16 23.72
N LEU A 419 -10.09 15.04 24.03
CA LEU A 419 -9.23 14.93 25.22
C LEU A 419 -7.90 15.70 25.10
N LEU A 420 -7.66 16.27 23.92
CA LEU A 420 -6.51 17.12 23.60
C LEU A 420 -6.54 18.50 24.28
N ALA A 421 -7.72 18.95 24.69
CA ALA A 421 -7.92 20.28 25.27
C ALA A 421 -7.58 20.32 26.76
N LYS A 422 -6.29 20.22 27.12
CA LYS A 422 -5.86 20.80 28.39
C LYS A 422 -5.60 22.29 28.16
N GLU A 423 -6.50 23.11 28.69
CA GLU A 423 -6.23 24.54 28.88
C GLU A 423 -4.89 24.68 29.59
N ILE A 424 -3.92 25.36 28.96
CA ILE A 424 -2.76 25.85 29.68
C ILE A 424 -3.29 26.88 30.69
N PRO A 425 -3.14 26.66 32.01
CA PRO A 425 -3.70 27.59 33.01
C PRO A 425 -3.17 29.01 32.79
N GLY A 426 -4.06 29.96 32.50
CA GLY A 426 -3.72 31.36 32.26
C GLY A 426 -3.82 31.84 30.80
N ILE A 427 -4.19 30.97 29.86
CA ILE A 427 -4.46 31.36 28.47
C ILE A 427 -5.95 31.20 28.19
N THR A 428 -6.69 32.31 28.08
CA THR A 428 -8.07 32.31 27.58
C THR A 428 -8.09 32.01 26.08
N PRO A 429 -8.91 31.06 25.59
CA PRO A 429 -9.05 30.79 24.16
C PRO A 429 -9.46 32.08 23.43
N ASN A 430 -8.61 32.56 22.52
CA ASN A 430 -8.91 33.75 21.73
C ASN A 430 -9.98 33.40 20.67
N THR A 431 -11.01 34.25 20.55
CA THR A 431 -12.13 34.12 19.61
C THR A 431 -11.75 34.45 18.15
N ASN A 432 -10.46 34.47 17.82
CA ASN A 432 -9.96 34.74 16.46
C ASN A 432 -9.41 33.44 15.84
N PRO A 433 -10.15 32.80 14.90
CA PRO A 433 -9.85 31.45 14.40
C PRO A 433 -8.58 31.32 13.53
N LEU A 434 -7.86 32.42 13.25
CA LEU A 434 -6.66 32.37 12.40
C LEU A 434 -5.33 32.55 13.15
N LEU A 435 -5.33 32.81 14.46
CA LEU A 435 -4.11 33.16 15.21
C LEU A 435 -4.14 32.67 16.67
N VAL A 436 -4.41 31.38 16.91
CA VAL A 436 -4.20 30.77 18.23
C VAL A 436 -2.80 30.15 18.27
N THR A 437 -1.83 30.97 18.65
CA THR A 437 -0.49 30.51 19.01
C THR A 437 -0.60 29.50 20.16
N LEU A 438 -0.26 28.23 19.87
CA LEU A 438 -0.17 27.07 20.79
C LEU A 438 -1.44 26.23 21.07
N SER A 439 -2.45 26.27 20.19
CA SER A 439 -3.43 25.17 20.06
C SER A 439 -2.90 24.22 18.97
N PRO A 440 -2.74 22.91 19.19
CA PRO A 440 -1.62 22.13 18.66
C PRO A 440 -1.51 22.28 17.14
N MET A 441 -0.44 22.94 16.68
CA MET A 441 -0.11 23.08 15.26
C MET A 441 0.36 21.72 14.73
N ALA A 442 -0.63 20.92 14.31
CA ALA A 442 -0.69 19.85 13.30
C ALA A 442 -2.05 19.12 13.44
N GLY A 443 -3.17 19.81 13.21
CA GLY A 443 -4.49 19.18 13.08
C GLY A 443 -4.96 18.19 14.12
N LYS A 444 -4.86 18.55 15.41
CA LYS A 444 -5.29 17.78 16.59
C LYS A 444 -4.64 16.41 16.83
N ILE A 445 -4.47 15.52 15.86
CA ILE A 445 -3.85 14.19 16.06
C ILE A 445 -2.68 13.90 15.11
N ALA A 446 -1.98 14.96 14.68
CA ALA A 446 -0.89 14.93 13.69
C ALA A 446 -1.36 14.60 12.27
N GLU A 447 -0.42 14.31 11.38
CA GLU A 447 -0.61 14.23 9.93
C GLU A 447 -0.25 12.85 9.35
N TYR A 448 0.59 12.06 10.05
CA TYR A 448 0.99 10.71 9.65
C TYR A 448 1.20 9.77 10.84
N ILE A 449 1.02 8.49 10.54
CA ILE A 449 1.22 7.32 11.41
C ILE A 449 2.14 6.32 10.70
N GLY A 450 2.51 5.22 11.34
CA GLY A 450 3.48 4.28 10.76
C GLY A 450 3.11 2.81 10.91
N VAL A 451 3.29 2.03 9.85
CA VAL A 451 3.25 0.56 9.88
C VAL A 451 4.47 -0.05 9.18
N THR A 452 4.95 -1.16 9.71
CA THR A 452 6.02 -1.98 9.14
C THR A 452 5.70 -3.45 9.37
N ALA A 453 6.25 -4.33 8.53
CA ALA A 453 6.10 -5.77 8.69
C ALA A 453 7.42 -6.50 8.40
N PHE A 454 7.56 -7.67 9.02
CA PHE A 454 8.61 -8.66 8.75
C PHE A 454 7.95 -10.03 8.72
N HIS A 455 7.84 -10.60 7.53
CA HIS A 455 6.98 -11.74 7.23
C HIS A 455 5.54 -11.46 7.68
N ASP A 456 5.00 -12.30 8.57
CA ASP A 456 3.68 -12.17 9.18
C ASP A 456 3.66 -11.31 10.43
N LYS A 457 4.81 -10.81 10.92
CA LYS A 457 4.85 -9.92 12.09
C LYS A 457 4.63 -8.48 11.64
N VAL A 458 3.64 -7.82 12.21
CA VAL A 458 3.34 -6.42 11.95
C VAL A 458 3.58 -5.59 13.20
N MET A 459 4.09 -4.38 13.00
CA MET A 459 4.16 -3.33 14.01
C MET A 459 3.53 -2.06 13.46
N ALA A 460 2.59 -1.49 14.20
CA ALA A 460 2.04 -0.18 13.93
C ALA A 460 2.27 0.78 15.09
N VAL A 461 2.46 2.06 14.78
CA VAL A 461 2.55 3.17 15.72
C VAL A 461 1.61 4.30 15.29
N TRP A 462 0.94 4.93 16.25
CA TRP A 462 -0.05 5.97 16.00
C TRP A 462 -0.20 6.91 17.20
N THR A 463 -0.84 8.05 16.96
CA THR A 463 -1.13 9.08 17.94
C THR A 463 -2.44 8.74 18.65
N ASP A 464 -2.40 8.60 19.97
CA ASP A 464 -3.55 8.25 20.78
C ASP A 464 -3.78 9.26 21.90
N THR A 465 -5.04 9.43 22.31
CA THR A 465 -5.44 10.40 23.32
C THR A 465 -6.01 9.80 24.60
N ARG A 466 -6.00 8.46 24.74
CA ARG A 466 -6.63 7.74 25.87
C ARG A 466 -6.11 8.14 27.25
N ASN A 467 -4.90 8.67 27.34
CA ASN A 467 -4.30 9.18 28.58
C ASN A 467 -4.57 10.69 28.83
N GLY A 468 -5.37 11.34 27.99
CA GLY A 468 -5.67 12.77 28.10
C GLY A 468 -4.54 13.68 27.62
N ASN A 469 -3.77 13.21 26.63
CA ASN A 469 -2.71 13.89 25.90
C ASN A 469 -2.46 13.15 24.57
N GLN A 470 -1.84 13.76 23.55
CA GLN A 470 -1.33 12.99 22.40
C GLN A 470 -0.10 12.21 22.88
N ASP A 471 -0.16 10.89 22.82
CA ASP A 471 0.94 9.99 23.12
C ASP A 471 1.15 9.05 21.93
N VAL A 472 2.40 8.58 21.74
CA VAL A 472 2.68 7.51 20.78
C VAL A 472 2.29 6.17 21.38
N PHE A 473 1.27 5.55 20.80
CA PHE A 473 0.89 4.17 21.05
C PHE A 473 1.26 3.29 19.87
N GLY A 474 1.26 1.98 20.10
CA GLY A 474 1.36 1.02 19.03
C GLY A 474 0.87 -0.35 19.42
N ALA A 475 0.90 -1.26 18.46
CA ALA A 475 0.60 -2.67 18.63
C ALA A 475 1.54 -3.48 17.75
N ASN A 476 1.91 -4.66 18.25
CA ASN A 476 2.53 -5.71 17.45
C ASN A 476 1.59 -6.91 17.39
N TRP A 477 1.49 -7.54 16.23
CA TRP A 477 0.66 -8.72 16.05
C TRP A 477 1.14 -9.58 14.89
N HIS A 478 0.58 -10.78 14.79
CA HIS A 478 0.75 -11.62 13.62
C HIS A 478 -0.44 -11.45 12.69
N ILE A 479 -0.19 -11.36 11.39
CA ILE A 479 -1.25 -11.31 10.38
C ILE A 479 -2.15 -12.54 10.59
N PRO A 480 -3.46 -12.33 10.76
CA PRO A 480 -4.38 -13.42 11.03
C PRO A 480 -4.39 -14.42 9.88
N LEU A 481 -4.80 -15.66 10.17
CA LEU A 481 -4.98 -16.66 9.15
C LEU A 481 -6.22 -16.32 8.31
N LEU A 482 -5.99 -15.70 7.15
CA LEU A 482 -7.03 -15.15 6.29
C LEU A 482 -7.35 -16.08 5.12
N GLU A 483 -8.57 -15.93 4.58
CA GLU A 483 -9.01 -16.68 3.40
C GLU A 483 -8.07 -16.40 2.21
N PRO A 484 -7.58 -17.44 1.50
CA PRO A 484 -6.81 -17.24 0.28
C PRO A 484 -7.64 -16.56 -0.79
N ARG A 485 -7.08 -15.57 -1.50
CA ARG A 485 -7.75 -14.99 -2.66
C ARG A 485 -7.44 -15.79 -3.91
N LEU A 486 -8.48 -16.27 -4.60
CA LEU A 486 -8.30 -17.01 -5.84
C LEU A 486 -7.93 -16.07 -7.00
N LEU A 487 -6.84 -16.38 -7.69
CA LEU A 487 -6.29 -15.58 -8.80
C LEU A 487 -6.59 -16.18 -10.17
N SER A 488 -6.51 -17.50 -10.30
CA SER A 488 -6.82 -18.18 -11.56
C SER A 488 -7.08 -19.67 -11.33
N PRO A 489 -8.08 -20.27 -12.01
CA PRO A 489 -9.05 -19.63 -12.90
C PRO A 489 -10.15 -18.88 -12.14
N VAL A 490 -10.65 -17.75 -12.64
CA VAL A 490 -11.70 -16.94 -12.00
C VAL A 490 -12.80 -16.54 -13.00
N GLY A 491 -13.96 -16.07 -12.54
CA GLY A 491 -14.90 -15.35 -13.42
C GLY A 491 -15.44 -16.11 -14.64
N SER A 492 -15.44 -17.45 -14.62
CA SER A 492 -15.74 -18.33 -15.78
C SER A 492 -14.65 -18.44 -16.85
N ASP A 493 -13.38 -18.22 -16.48
CA ASP A 493 -12.21 -18.49 -17.33
C ASP A 493 -12.31 -19.85 -18.04
N SER A 494 -11.86 -19.89 -19.29
CA SER A 494 -11.77 -21.12 -20.08
C SER A 494 -10.39 -21.74 -19.90
N VAL A 495 -10.32 -22.86 -19.17
CA VAL A 495 -9.10 -23.66 -19.03
C VAL A 495 -8.99 -24.64 -20.21
N PRO A 496 -7.87 -24.65 -20.94
CA PRO A 496 -7.78 -25.39 -22.20
C PRO A 496 -7.46 -26.89 -21.99
N THR A 497 -7.02 -27.28 -20.80
CA THR A 497 -6.74 -28.66 -20.40
C THR A 497 -7.74 -29.16 -19.36
N GLY A 498 -7.88 -30.47 -19.21
CA GLY A 498 -8.61 -31.07 -18.07
C GLY A 498 -7.80 -31.09 -16.77
N LEU A 499 -6.62 -30.47 -16.76
CA LEU A 499 -5.70 -30.39 -15.63
C LEU A 499 -5.49 -28.90 -15.26
N PRO A 500 -6.47 -28.25 -14.61
CA PRO A 500 -6.36 -26.83 -14.28
C PRO A 500 -5.21 -26.58 -13.30
N THR A 501 -4.43 -25.54 -13.56
CA THR A 501 -3.48 -24.99 -12.58
C THR A 501 -4.22 -23.98 -11.72
N LEU A 502 -4.29 -24.24 -10.41
CA LEU A 502 -4.94 -23.37 -9.45
C LEU A 502 -3.90 -22.39 -8.87
N ARG A 503 -4.25 -21.12 -8.83
CA ARG A 503 -3.41 -20.04 -8.29
C ARG A 503 -4.21 -19.20 -7.31
N TRP A 504 -3.65 -18.96 -6.14
CA TRP A 504 -4.21 -18.04 -5.14
C TRP A 504 -3.12 -17.16 -4.53
N ALA A 505 -3.58 -16.09 -3.91
CA ALA A 505 -2.84 -15.10 -3.17
C ALA A 505 -3.06 -15.31 -1.68
N THR A 506 -2.00 -15.19 -0.87
CA THR A 506 -2.06 -15.35 0.59
C THR A 506 -0.85 -14.67 1.25
N GLY A 507 -0.99 -14.31 2.52
CA GLY A 507 -0.08 -13.40 3.22
C GLY A 507 1.20 -14.00 3.74
N TRP A 508 1.28 -15.31 3.89
CA TRP A 508 2.45 -15.90 4.53
C TRP A 508 2.64 -17.37 4.20
N LYS A 509 3.91 -17.78 4.12
CA LYS A 509 4.32 -19.18 4.01
C LYS A 509 5.40 -19.45 5.05
N ASN A 510 5.01 -20.01 6.19
CA ASN A 510 5.96 -20.74 7.03
C ASN A 510 5.99 -22.24 6.64
N ASN A 511 6.79 -23.03 7.36
CA ASN A 511 6.84 -24.49 7.17
C ASN A 511 5.59 -25.24 7.69
N ASP A 512 4.74 -24.59 8.48
CA ASP A 512 3.54 -25.09 9.15
C ASP A 512 2.23 -24.82 8.39
N ASP A 513 2.19 -23.78 7.56
CA ASP A 513 1.01 -23.31 6.84
C ASP A 513 0.82 -24.17 5.61
N ARG A 514 -0.43 -24.56 5.38
CA ARG A 514 -0.86 -25.34 4.25
C ARG A 514 -2.12 -24.76 3.66
N TYR A 515 -2.29 -25.02 2.38
CA TYR A 515 -3.44 -24.61 1.60
C TYR A 515 -4.18 -25.85 1.15
N ARG A 516 -5.49 -25.90 1.40
CA ARG A 516 -6.36 -26.90 0.82
C ARG A 516 -7.13 -26.28 -0.33
N ALA A 517 -7.01 -26.87 -1.52
CA ALA A 517 -7.81 -26.49 -2.68
C ALA A 517 -8.78 -27.62 -3.04
N GLU A 518 -10.02 -27.25 -3.34
CA GLU A 518 -11.09 -28.18 -3.72
C GLU A 518 -11.70 -27.79 -5.06
N ILE A 519 -12.04 -28.78 -5.89
CA ILE A 519 -12.83 -28.61 -7.10
C ILE A 519 -14.11 -29.45 -6.97
N ALA A 520 -15.26 -28.86 -7.31
CA ALA A 520 -16.57 -29.51 -7.29
C ALA A 520 -17.32 -29.31 -8.61
N SER A 521 -18.29 -30.21 -8.87
CA SER A 521 -19.21 -30.09 -10.00
C SER A 521 -20.37 -29.12 -9.74
N ASP A 522 -20.58 -28.74 -8.47
CA ASP A 522 -21.62 -27.82 -8.01
C ASP A 522 -21.09 -26.71 -7.09
N SER A 523 -21.79 -25.58 -7.02
CA SER A 523 -21.36 -24.41 -6.25
C SER A 523 -21.47 -24.58 -4.73
N LEU A 524 -22.19 -25.60 -4.24
CA LEU A 524 -22.35 -25.88 -2.82
C LEU A 524 -21.30 -26.89 -2.31
N PHE A 525 -20.42 -27.38 -3.20
CA PHE A 525 -19.41 -28.40 -2.88
C PHE A 525 -20.03 -29.66 -2.28
N THR A 526 -21.18 -30.09 -2.80
CA THR A 526 -21.82 -31.37 -2.43
C THR A 526 -21.20 -32.56 -3.17
N ASP A 527 -20.63 -32.33 -4.36
CA ASP A 527 -19.90 -33.31 -5.17
C ASP A 527 -18.46 -32.83 -5.43
N ILE A 528 -17.57 -33.10 -4.47
CA ILE A 528 -16.14 -32.77 -4.55
C ILE A 528 -15.43 -33.77 -5.45
N LEU A 529 -14.91 -33.28 -6.56
CA LEU A 529 -14.14 -34.06 -7.55
C LEU A 529 -12.66 -34.13 -7.20
N PHE A 530 -12.16 -33.13 -6.48
CA PHE A 530 -10.77 -33.02 -6.11
C PHE A 530 -10.62 -32.27 -4.78
N SER A 531 -9.72 -32.74 -3.93
CA SER A 531 -9.25 -32.06 -2.72
C SER A 531 -7.77 -32.34 -2.53
N GLY A 532 -6.93 -31.32 -2.56
CA GLY A 532 -5.49 -31.48 -2.35
C GLY A 532 -4.91 -30.42 -1.42
N VAL A 533 -3.77 -30.76 -0.85
CA VAL A 533 -3.03 -29.92 0.09
C VAL A 533 -1.72 -29.49 -0.54
N SER A 534 -1.34 -28.25 -0.30
CA SER A 534 -0.09 -27.65 -0.79
C SER A 534 0.57 -26.78 0.26
N ASP A 535 1.89 -26.69 0.20
CA ASP A 535 2.68 -25.68 0.88
C ASP A 535 3.03 -24.50 -0.06
N THR A 536 2.70 -24.57 -1.35
CA THR A 536 2.87 -23.49 -2.33
C THR A 536 1.54 -22.90 -2.77
N THR A 537 1.57 -21.66 -3.24
CA THR A 537 0.42 -20.89 -3.75
C THR A 537 0.02 -21.23 -5.20
N PHE A 538 0.88 -21.95 -5.92
CA PHE A 538 0.63 -22.46 -7.25
C PHE A 538 0.80 -23.97 -7.22
N VAL A 539 -0.18 -24.69 -7.75
CA VAL A 539 -0.08 -26.13 -7.86
C VAL A 539 -0.85 -26.65 -9.05
N THR A 540 -0.17 -27.45 -9.87
CA THR A 540 -0.82 -28.53 -10.60
C THR A 540 -0.89 -29.70 -9.63
N LEU A 541 -1.94 -29.74 -8.81
CA LEU A 541 -2.19 -30.96 -8.03
C LEU A 541 -2.57 -32.06 -9.02
N SER A 542 -2.31 -33.33 -8.69
CA SER A 542 -2.78 -34.45 -9.51
C SER A 542 -4.31 -34.51 -9.46
N THR A 543 -4.99 -33.68 -10.25
CA THR A 543 -6.43 -33.68 -10.40
C THR A 543 -6.83 -34.83 -11.33
N PRO A 544 -8.04 -35.39 -11.16
CA PRO A 544 -8.65 -36.16 -12.23
C PRO A 544 -8.70 -35.31 -13.51
N ASP A 545 -8.49 -35.94 -14.67
CA ASP A 545 -8.63 -35.26 -15.96
C ASP A 545 -10.10 -34.84 -16.17
N LEU A 546 -10.40 -33.58 -15.91
CA LEU A 546 -11.77 -33.05 -15.89
C LEU A 546 -12.37 -33.03 -17.30
N ASN A 547 -13.62 -33.47 -17.45
CA ASN A 547 -14.32 -33.40 -18.73
C ASN A 547 -14.72 -31.97 -19.09
N LYS A 548 -15.05 -31.74 -20.37
CA LYS A 548 -15.59 -30.45 -20.82
C LYS A 548 -16.85 -30.09 -20.02
N GLY A 549 -16.84 -28.91 -19.38
CA GLY A 549 -17.93 -28.53 -18.47
C GLY A 549 -17.56 -27.39 -17.53
N TYR A 550 -18.55 -26.95 -16.75
CA TYR A 550 -18.34 -25.96 -15.68
C TYR A 550 -17.96 -26.66 -14.38
N TYR A 551 -17.04 -26.04 -13.65
CA TYR A 551 -16.60 -26.47 -12.33
C TYR A 551 -16.49 -25.28 -11.39
N PHE A 552 -16.50 -25.58 -10.11
CA PHE A 552 -16.35 -24.62 -9.02
C PHE A 552 -15.13 -24.99 -8.20
N TRP A 553 -14.40 -24.01 -7.69
CA TRP A 553 -13.27 -24.27 -6.82
C TRP A 553 -13.13 -23.23 -5.72
N ARG A 554 -12.51 -23.65 -4.63
CA ARG A 554 -12.27 -22.85 -3.42
C ARG A 554 -10.95 -23.27 -2.78
N ALA A 555 -10.34 -22.36 -2.03
CA ALA A 555 -9.16 -22.66 -1.24
C ALA A 555 -9.30 -22.15 0.20
N LYS A 556 -8.61 -22.79 1.14
CA LYS A 556 -8.46 -22.28 2.51
C LYS A 556 -7.04 -22.46 3.02
N ALA A 557 -6.61 -21.60 3.92
CA ALA A 557 -5.36 -21.72 4.64
C ALA A 557 -5.59 -22.47 5.97
N PHE A 558 -4.61 -23.26 6.41
CA PHE A 558 -4.62 -23.94 7.70
C PHE A 558 -3.22 -24.20 8.22
N LYS A 559 -3.05 -24.28 9.53
CA LYS A 559 -1.79 -24.66 10.19
C LYS A 559 -1.79 -26.15 10.50
N ILE A 560 -0.69 -26.84 10.22
CA ILE A 560 -0.57 -28.27 10.56
C ILE A 560 -0.47 -28.46 12.08
N SER A 561 0.23 -27.56 12.78
CA SER A 561 0.54 -27.73 14.19
C SER A 561 -0.63 -27.47 15.13
N THR A 562 -1.55 -26.56 14.77
CA THR A 562 -2.66 -26.13 15.62
C THR A 562 -4.04 -26.55 15.12
N ASP A 563 -4.15 -27.07 13.89
CA ASP A 563 -5.41 -27.29 13.18
C ASP A 563 -6.26 -26.01 12.98
N ASP A 564 -5.72 -24.82 13.27
CA ASP A 564 -6.37 -23.55 12.95
C ASP A 564 -6.55 -23.43 11.44
N SER A 565 -7.73 -23.01 10.98
CA SER A 565 -7.97 -22.78 9.56
C SER A 565 -8.79 -21.51 9.31
N SER A 566 -8.49 -20.83 8.21
CA SER A 566 -9.38 -19.82 7.66
C SER A 566 -10.70 -20.47 7.21
N ASP A 567 -11.71 -19.65 6.97
CA ASP A 567 -12.82 -20.03 6.12
C ASP A 567 -12.31 -20.33 4.68
N TYR A 568 -13.16 -20.96 3.88
CA TYR A 568 -12.87 -21.09 2.45
C TYR A 568 -13.11 -19.78 1.75
N SER A 569 -12.23 -19.46 0.81
CA SER A 569 -12.36 -18.36 -0.13
C SER A 569 -13.74 -18.31 -0.77
N VAL A 570 -14.12 -17.12 -1.23
CA VAL A 570 -15.24 -16.96 -2.18
C VAL A 570 -15.08 -17.95 -3.34
N VAL A 571 -16.15 -18.70 -3.62
CA VAL A 571 -16.16 -19.75 -4.64
C VAL A 571 -15.98 -19.13 -6.02
N GLN A 572 -15.03 -19.66 -6.79
CA GLN A 572 -14.82 -19.27 -8.18
C GLN A 572 -15.31 -20.35 -9.14
N LYS A 573 -15.77 -19.91 -10.31
CA LYS A 573 -16.28 -20.76 -11.37
C LYS A 573 -15.35 -20.71 -12.57
N PHE A 574 -15.13 -21.83 -13.23
CA PHE A 574 -14.38 -21.91 -14.49
C PHE A 574 -15.00 -22.94 -15.44
N TYR A 575 -14.60 -22.87 -16.71
CA TYR A 575 -15.02 -23.80 -17.74
C TYR A 575 -13.82 -24.56 -18.28
N VAL A 576 -13.86 -25.89 -18.23
CA VAL A 576 -12.89 -26.73 -18.94
C VAL A 576 -13.34 -26.84 -20.39
N ASN A 577 -12.54 -26.30 -21.29
CA ASN A 577 -12.72 -26.44 -22.73
C ASN A 577 -11.58 -27.26 -23.32
N LYS A 578 -11.62 -28.58 -23.09
CA LYS A 578 -10.68 -29.52 -23.72
C LYS A 578 -10.63 -29.28 -25.23
N PHE A 579 -9.44 -28.94 -25.73
CA PHE A 579 -9.16 -28.85 -27.16
C PHE A 579 -8.43 -30.10 -27.63
N MET A 580 -8.49 -30.37 -28.93
CA MET A 580 -7.73 -31.44 -29.56
C MET A 580 -6.40 -30.86 -30.05
N CYS A 581 -5.28 -31.37 -29.54
CA CYS A 581 -3.96 -30.91 -29.97
C CYS A 581 -3.79 -31.14 -31.47
N GLY A 582 -3.44 -30.08 -32.21
CA GLY A 582 -3.34 -30.07 -33.68
C GLY A 582 -4.61 -29.66 -34.42
N ASP A 583 -5.76 -29.51 -33.75
CA ASP A 583 -7.02 -29.04 -34.35
C ASP A 583 -7.07 -27.50 -34.28
N ALA A 584 -6.29 -26.86 -35.14
CA ALA A 584 -6.13 -25.40 -35.15
C ALA A 584 -7.43 -24.65 -35.47
N ASN A 585 -8.33 -25.27 -36.24
CA ASN A 585 -9.60 -24.65 -36.64
C ASN A 585 -10.81 -25.09 -35.78
N ALA A 586 -10.59 -25.91 -34.76
CA ALA A 586 -11.60 -26.42 -33.82
C ALA A 586 -12.77 -27.18 -34.49
N ASN A 587 -12.53 -27.88 -35.59
CA ASN A 587 -13.57 -28.67 -36.28
C ASN A 587 -13.74 -30.09 -35.69
N GLY A 588 -12.92 -30.47 -34.72
CA GLY A 588 -12.91 -31.78 -34.07
C GLY A 588 -12.07 -32.83 -34.79
N SER A 589 -11.21 -32.46 -35.74
CA SER A 589 -10.40 -33.40 -36.53
C SER A 589 -9.07 -32.81 -36.98
N VAL A 590 -7.96 -33.41 -36.54
CA VAL A 590 -6.60 -33.02 -36.94
C VAL A 590 -6.27 -33.49 -38.35
N ASN A 591 -6.10 -32.55 -39.29
CA ASN A 591 -5.79 -32.83 -40.69
C ASN A 591 -5.07 -31.66 -41.41
N ILE A 592 -4.94 -31.73 -42.74
CA ILE A 592 -4.24 -30.71 -43.55
C ILE A 592 -4.89 -29.31 -43.49
N LEU A 593 -6.18 -29.23 -43.17
CA LEU A 593 -6.88 -27.97 -43.02
C LEU A 593 -6.35 -27.21 -41.79
N ASP A 594 -5.90 -27.91 -40.75
CA ASP A 594 -5.27 -27.28 -39.57
C ASP A 594 -3.89 -26.71 -39.91
N VAL A 595 -3.09 -27.46 -40.67
CA VAL A 595 -1.81 -26.97 -41.22
C VAL A 595 -2.04 -25.69 -42.03
N SER A 596 -3.05 -25.70 -42.90
CA SER A 596 -3.42 -24.54 -43.73
C SER A 596 -3.92 -23.37 -42.89
N TYR A 597 -4.66 -23.65 -41.81
CA TYR A 597 -5.16 -22.64 -40.88
C TYR A 597 -4.01 -21.95 -40.13
N ILE A 598 -3.05 -22.71 -39.59
CA ILE A 598 -1.85 -22.16 -38.92
C ILE A 598 -1.03 -21.31 -39.90
N ILE A 599 -0.82 -21.76 -41.13
CA ILE A 599 -0.10 -20.98 -42.15
C ILE A 599 -0.83 -19.67 -42.47
N ASN A 600 -2.17 -19.71 -42.58
CA ASN A 600 -2.95 -18.49 -42.84
C ASN A 600 -2.87 -17.51 -41.68
N TYR A 601 -2.93 -18.00 -40.44
CA TYR A 601 -2.73 -17.17 -39.24
C TYR A 601 -1.34 -16.51 -39.23
N LEU A 602 -0.28 -17.30 -39.41
CA LEU A 602 1.10 -16.80 -39.32
C LEU A 602 1.49 -15.86 -40.47
N TYR A 603 0.99 -16.10 -41.69
CA TYR A 603 1.53 -15.46 -42.90
C TYR A 603 0.51 -14.76 -43.78
N ARG A 604 -0.80 -14.85 -43.49
CA ARG A 604 -1.85 -14.30 -44.36
C ARG A 604 -2.94 -13.54 -43.59
N SER A 605 -2.63 -13.08 -42.38
CA SER A 605 -3.56 -12.33 -41.52
C SER A 605 -4.89 -13.06 -41.29
N GLY A 606 -4.84 -14.40 -41.26
CA GLY A 606 -5.99 -15.23 -40.92
C GLY A 606 -6.34 -15.15 -39.42
N PRO A 607 -7.53 -15.61 -39.03
CA PRO A 607 -7.92 -15.67 -37.62
C PRO A 607 -6.99 -16.58 -36.79
N PRO A 608 -6.80 -16.31 -35.49
CA PRO A 608 -6.00 -17.15 -34.61
C PRO A 608 -6.62 -18.55 -34.44
N PRO A 609 -5.80 -19.59 -34.20
CA PRO A 609 -6.24 -20.92 -33.81
C PRO A 609 -7.11 -20.92 -32.54
N VAL A 610 -7.99 -21.91 -32.42
CA VAL A 610 -9.01 -21.96 -31.36
C VAL A 610 -8.87 -23.23 -30.52
N PRO A 611 -8.38 -23.14 -29.27
CA PRO A 611 -7.61 -22.02 -28.70
C PRO A 611 -6.21 -21.96 -29.33
N LEU A 612 -5.45 -20.88 -29.10
CA LEU A 612 -4.11 -20.71 -29.69
C LEU A 612 -3.15 -21.87 -29.33
N GLN A 613 -3.36 -22.49 -28.17
CA GLN A 613 -2.61 -23.66 -27.70
C GLN A 613 -2.81 -24.89 -28.58
N SER A 614 -3.90 -25.00 -29.36
CA SER A 614 -4.12 -26.16 -30.25
C SER A 614 -3.12 -26.23 -31.40
N SER A 615 -2.42 -25.13 -31.69
CA SER A 615 -1.44 -25.03 -32.77
C SER A 615 0.02 -24.99 -32.33
N ASP A 616 0.34 -24.92 -31.04
CA ASP A 616 1.71 -25.11 -30.51
C ASP A 616 1.95 -26.61 -30.28
N VAL A 617 1.99 -27.38 -31.36
CA VAL A 617 1.93 -28.85 -31.32
C VAL A 617 3.21 -29.53 -30.86
N ASN A 618 4.25 -28.75 -30.57
CA ASN A 618 5.50 -29.22 -29.99
C ASN A 618 5.78 -28.64 -28.59
N ASN A 619 4.83 -27.87 -28.01
CA ASN A 619 4.92 -27.24 -26.69
C ASN A 619 6.16 -26.36 -26.54
N SER A 620 6.43 -25.51 -27.54
CA SER A 620 7.56 -24.58 -27.56
C SER A 620 7.27 -23.24 -26.88
N GLY A 621 6.03 -23.01 -26.46
CA GLY A 621 5.59 -21.76 -25.85
C GLY A 621 5.04 -20.75 -26.85
N GLY A 622 4.78 -21.16 -28.11
CA GLY A 622 4.17 -20.29 -29.11
C GLY A 622 4.08 -20.92 -30.50
N THR A 623 2.96 -20.66 -31.19
CA THR A 623 2.72 -21.16 -32.55
C THR A 623 3.60 -20.48 -33.59
N ASN A 624 4.39 -21.26 -34.33
CA ASN A 624 5.28 -20.80 -35.38
C ASN A 624 5.44 -21.85 -36.51
N ILE A 625 6.39 -21.64 -37.43
CA ILE A 625 6.60 -22.54 -38.59
C ILE A 625 7.08 -23.94 -38.21
N LEU A 626 7.71 -24.08 -37.04
CA LEU A 626 8.13 -25.38 -36.53
C LEU A 626 6.92 -26.24 -36.16
N ASP A 627 5.83 -25.64 -35.67
CA ASP A 627 4.57 -26.34 -35.41
C ASP A 627 3.91 -26.84 -36.69
N VAL A 628 3.91 -26.01 -37.74
CA VAL A 628 3.46 -26.42 -39.08
C VAL A 628 4.25 -27.65 -39.56
N SER A 629 5.58 -27.59 -39.41
CA SER A 629 6.47 -28.68 -39.81
C SER A 629 6.25 -29.94 -38.96
N TYR A 630 6.06 -29.77 -37.66
CA TYR A 630 5.80 -30.86 -36.71
C TYR A 630 4.47 -31.55 -37.01
N LEU A 631 3.40 -30.77 -37.22
CA LEU A 631 2.07 -31.26 -37.56
C LEU A 631 2.05 -32.02 -38.90
N ILE A 632 2.76 -31.52 -39.93
CA ILE A 632 2.93 -32.24 -41.20
C ILE A 632 3.67 -33.57 -41.00
N ASN A 633 4.74 -33.57 -40.20
CA ASN A 633 5.51 -34.78 -39.94
C ASN A 633 4.69 -35.83 -39.18
N PHE A 634 3.88 -35.40 -38.21
CA PHE A 634 2.93 -36.27 -37.51
C PHE A 634 1.89 -36.86 -38.48
N LEU A 635 1.25 -36.01 -39.30
CA LEU A 635 0.18 -36.44 -40.21
C LEU A 635 0.66 -37.35 -41.35
N TYR A 636 1.88 -37.13 -41.86
CA TYR A 636 2.30 -37.73 -43.15
C TYR A 636 3.64 -38.45 -43.14
N LYS A 637 4.43 -38.35 -42.06
CA LYS A 637 5.81 -38.89 -42.04
C LYS A 637 6.13 -39.75 -40.83
N ASN A 638 5.11 -40.30 -40.15
CA ASN A 638 5.28 -41.06 -38.91
C ASN A 638 6.11 -40.30 -37.87
N GLY A 639 5.92 -38.99 -37.79
CA GLY A 639 6.53 -38.15 -36.77
C GLY A 639 6.02 -38.48 -35.36
N PRO A 640 6.65 -37.91 -34.32
CA PRO A 640 6.22 -38.13 -32.94
C PRO A 640 4.78 -37.63 -32.71
N ALA A 641 4.13 -38.14 -31.66
CA ALA A 641 2.82 -37.66 -31.24
C ALA A 641 2.85 -36.15 -30.95
N LEU A 642 1.72 -35.49 -31.22
CA LEU A 642 1.56 -34.07 -30.92
C LEU A 642 1.56 -33.84 -29.40
N ASN A 643 2.16 -32.74 -28.98
CA ASN A 643 2.27 -32.34 -27.59
C ASN A 643 1.97 -30.85 -27.50
N CYS A 644 0.77 -30.48 -27.06
CA CYS A 644 0.38 -29.09 -26.88
C CYS A 644 0.51 -28.67 -25.41
N PRO A 645 0.65 -27.35 -25.13
CA PRO A 645 0.70 -26.80 -23.77
C PRO A 645 -0.49 -27.18 -22.87
#